data_AF-A0A8S2B1C7-F1
#
_entry.id   AF-A0A8S2B1C7-F1
#
_cell.length_a   1.000
_cell.length_b   1.000
_cell.length_c   1.000
_cell.angle_alpha   90.00
_cell.angle_beta   90.00
_cell.angle_gamma   90.00
#
_symmetry.space_group_name_H-M   'P 1'
#
loop_
_entity.id
_entity.type
_entity.pdbx_description
1 polymer ?
#
loop_
_entity_poly.entity_id
_entity_poly.type
_entity_poly.pdbx_seq_one_letter_code
_entity_poly.pdbx_strand_id
1 'polypeptide(L)'
;MRKRTLVSVLFLFSLLFLLPDQGRKLHANAEDSSDEVTDPPKVEEKIGGHGGLSTDSDVVHRESESMSKKTLRSNAEKFEFQAEVSRLMDIIINSLYSNKDIFLRELISNASDALDKIRFLALTDKDVLGEGDTAKLEIQIKLDKAKKILSIRDRGIGMTKEDLIKNLGTIAKSGTSAFVEKMQSSGDLNLIGQFGVGFYSAYLVADYIEVISKHNDDSQYVWESKADGKFAVSEDTWNEPLGRGTEIRLHLRDEAGEYLEESKLKDLVKRYSEFINFPISLWASKEVETEVPVEEDESTDEETETTSTEEEKEEDAEEEDGEKKQKTKKVKETVYEWELLNDVKAIWLRSPKEVTEEEYTKFYHSLSKDFTEEKPMAWSHFNAEGDVEFKAVLYVPPKAPHDLYESYYNSNKANLKLYVRRVFISDEFDELLPKYLSFLKGLVDSDTLPLNVSREMLQQHSSLKTIKKKLIRKALDMIRKLAEEDPDEIHDDDKKDVEKSGENDEKKGQYTKFWNEFGKSVKLGIIEDAANRNRLAKLLRFETTKSDGKLTSLDQYIKRMKKGQKDVFYITGSSREQLEKSPFLERLIKKGYEVIFFTDPVDEYLMQYLMDYEDKKFQNVSKEGLKVGKDSKDKELKEAFKELTKWWKGNLASENVDDVKISNRLADTPCVVVTSKFGWSANMERIMQSQTLSDANKQAYMRGKRVLEINPRHPIIKELKDRIASDPEDESVKETAQLMYQTALIESGFVLNDPKDFAGRIYNSVKSSLKISPDAVVDEEVEAAEEPETSEATETKSDDLAGGLNIEAEPVEQQEENTKDELCSFTVWPGILSNSGSGDIGTTGFELVPGDSRSFQAPASWSGRFWARTGCNFNSDTGQGTCITGDCGSNQVECNGAGAKPPATLAEFTIGSGPEDPARKQDFYDVSLVDGYNVPMLVEASGGSEGTCQTTGCVTDLNQKCPTELRFGTGSACKSACEAFGSPEYCCSGAYASPTECKPSMYSEIFKSACPRSYSYAFDDATSTFTCTDADYTITLCPSLPSEWVERWQWIGRNIIVAIIDVVVRCFHL
;
A
#
# COMPACT_ATOMS: atom_id res chain seq x y z
N MET A 1 -52.24 -27.66 -4.95
CA MET A 1 -51.53 -28.77 -4.27
C MET A 1 -50.55 -28.18 -3.26
N ARG A 2 -50.89 -28.20 -1.96
CA ARG A 2 -50.05 -27.75 -0.83
C ARG A 2 -50.41 -28.66 0.35
N LYS A 3 -49.41 -29.32 0.99
CA LYS A 3 -49.44 -30.04 2.31
C LYS A 3 -48.53 -31.29 2.45
N ARG A 4 -47.64 -31.62 1.50
CA ARG A 4 -46.76 -32.82 1.62
C ARG A 4 -45.24 -32.60 1.66
N THR A 5 -44.74 -31.37 1.49
CA THR A 5 -43.28 -31.08 1.51
C THR A 5 -42.73 -30.58 2.85
N LEU A 6 -43.57 -30.36 3.89
CA LEU A 6 -43.10 -29.81 5.17
C LEU A 6 -42.57 -30.87 6.18
N VAL A 7 -42.82 -32.16 5.95
CA VAL A 7 -42.55 -33.21 6.94
C VAL A 7 -41.13 -33.78 6.82
N SER A 8 -40.53 -33.78 5.63
CA SER A 8 -39.17 -34.32 5.42
C SER A 8 -38.04 -33.39 5.89
N VAL A 9 -38.27 -32.08 5.98
CA VAL A 9 -37.23 -31.10 6.39
C VAL A 9 -37.05 -31.08 7.91
N LEU A 10 -38.12 -31.30 8.68
CA LEU A 10 -38.08 -31.35 10.15
C LEU A 10 -37.42 -32.62 10.71
N PHE A 11 -37.37 -33.71 9.94
CA PHE A 11 -36.74 -34.96 10.39
C PHE A 11 -35.21 -34.97 10.24
N LEU A 12 -34.64 -34.25 9.26
CA LEU A 12 -33.18 -34.07 9.17
C LEU A 12 -32.63 -33.12 10.25
N PHE A 13 -33.41 -32.12 10.67
CA PHE A 13 -32.96 -31.13 11.67
C PHE A 13 -32.88 -31.69 13.11
N SER A 14 -33.51 -32.84 13.39
CA SER A 14 -33.51 -33.45 14.74
C SER A 14 -32.44 -34.53 14.95
N LEU A 15 -31.63 -34.84 13.93
CA LEU A 15 -30.61 -35.90 13.95
C LEU A 15 -29.16 -35.36 14.03
N LEU A 16 -28.98 -34.03 14.06
CA LEU A 16 -27.70 -33.34 14.20
C LEU A 16 -27.37 -32.90 15.65
N PHE A 17 -28.17 -33.32 16.64
CA PHE A 17 -28.02 -32.96 18.06
C PHE A 17 -27.71 -34.15 18.99
N LEU A 18 -27.24 -35.28 18.45
CA LEU A 18 -26.88 -36.48 19.22
C LEU A 18 -25.51 -37.05 18.80
N LEU A 19 -24.47 -36.24 18.91
CA LEU A 19 -23.08 -36.69 19.06
C LEU A 19 -22.43 -35.90 20.21
N PRO A 20 -21.64 -36.53 21.10
CA PRO A 20 -21.06 -35.85 22.25
C PRO A 20 -19.90 -34.95 21.81
N ASP A 21 -20.03 -33.67 22.12
CA ASP A 21 -19.02 -32.63 21.93
C ASP A 21 -17.82 -32.85 22.88
N GLN A 22 -16.77 -33.54 22.39
CA GLN A 22 -15.46 -33.54 23.04
C GLN A 22 -14.73 -32.22 22.75
N GLY A 23 -15.22 -31.15 23.38
CA GLY A 23 -14.81 -29.78 23.07
C GLY A 23 -14.75 -28.84 24.28
N ARG A 24 -14.28 -29.30 25.45
CA ARG A 24 -14.06 -28.39 26.60
C ARG A 24 -12.79 -28.60 27.41
N LYS A 25 -12.06 -27.48 27.50
CA LYS A 25 -11.35 -26.98 28.71
C LYS A 25 -10.12 -27.77 29.16
N LEU A 26 -8.99 -27.46 28.54
CA LEU A 26 -7.74 -27.28 29.28
C LEU A 26 -7.90 -26.06 30.19
N HIS A 27 -8.36 -26.28 31.43
CA HIS A 27 -8.10 -25.34 32.52
C HIS A 27 -6.70 -25.66 33.06
N ALA A 28 -5.73 -24.82 32.72
CA ALA A 28 -4.49 -24.75 33.48
C ALA A 28 -4.79 -24.07 34.81
N ASN A 29 -5.03 -24.87 35.86
CA ASN A 29 -4.90 -24.38 37.22
C ASN A 29 -3.43 -24.52 37.59
N ALA A 30 -2.76 -23.39 37.81
CA ALA A 30 -1.52 -23.37 38.57
C ALA A 30 -1.82 -23.88 39.99
N GLU A 31 -0.93 -24.71 40.53
CA GLU A 31 -0.97 -25.06 41.95
C GLU A 31 -0.45 -23.86 42.74
N ASP A 32 -1.36 -23.13 43.39
CA ASP A 32 -1.00 -22.17 44.43
C ASP A 32 -0.76 -22.95 45.74
N SER A 33 0.46 -22.86 46.28
CA SER A 33 0.87 -23.62 47.45
C SER A 33 0.54 -22.84 48.72
N SER A 34 -0.61 -23.15 49.33
CA SER A 34 -0.94 -22.74 50.70
C SER A 34 -0.95 -23.96 51.63
N ASP A 35 0.05 -24.04 52.50
CA ASP A 35 0.09 -24.98 53.62
C ASP A 35 -0.91 -24.53 54.70
N GLU A 36 -2.09 -25.16 54.75
CA GLU A 36 -2.92 -25.15 55.96
C GLU A 36 -3.15 -26.57 56.49
N VAL A 37 -2.58 -26.83 57.67
CA VAL A 37 -2.65 -28.11 58.36
C VAL A 37 -4.05 -28.35 58.91
N THR A 38 -4.71 -29.40 58.42
CA THR A 38 -5.94 -29.93 59.05
C THR A 38 -5.79 -31.42 59.34
N ASP A 39 -6.03 -31.79 60.60
CA ASP A 39 -5.92 -33.16 61.11
C ASP A 39 -6.91 -34.14 60.43
N PRO A 40 -6.55 -35.42 60.24
CA PRO A 40 -7.45 -36.42 59.69
C PRO A 40 -8.54 -36.82 60.71
N PRO A 41 -9.80 -37.04 60.29
CA PRO A 41 -10.83 -37.51 61.19
C PRO A 41 -10.58 -38.97 61.61
N LYS A 42 -10.62 -39.24 62.91
CA LYS A 42 -10.66 -40.61 63.44
C LYS A 42 -11.97 -41.28 63.01
N VAL A 43 -11.86 -42.44 62.37
CA VAL A 43 -13.00 -43.31 62.08
C VAL A 43 -13.13 -44.32 63.22
N GLU A 44 -14.29 -44.36 63.89
CA GLU A 44 -14.60 -45.36 64.90
C GLU A 44 -14.87 -46.74 64.26
N GLU A 45 -14.37 -47.80 64.89
CA GLU A 45 -14.73 -49.17 64.52
C GLU A 45 -16.21 -49.46 64.80
N LYS A 46 -16.92 -50.06 63.84
CA LYS A 46 -18.08 -50.91 64.14
C LYS A 46 -18.20 -52.09 63.19
N ILE A 47 -18.26 -53.27 63.80
CA ILE A 47 -18.26 -54.59 63.15
C ILE A 47 -19.68 -55.06 62.83
N GLY A 48 -19.84 -55.73 61.69
CA GLY A 48 -20.95 -56.64 61.40
C GLY A 48 -21.91 -56.17 60.29
N GLY A 49 -22.24 -56.97 59.27
CA GLY A 49 -21.74 -58.31 58.94
C GLY A 49 -22.46 -58.94 57.74
N HIS A 50 -21.77 -59.88 57.08
CA HIS A 50 -22.24 -60.84 56.05
C HIS A 50 -23.05 -60.35 54.83
N GLY A 51 -22.39 -60.46 53.66
CA GLY A 51 -23.01 -60.43 52.33
C GLY A 51 -21.96 -60.48 51.24
N GLY A 52 -21.29 -61.63 51.06
CA GLY A 52 -20.13 -61.73 50.16
C GLY A 52 -20.50 -61.86 48.68
N LEU A 53 -19.63 -61.34 47.80
CA LEU A 53 -19.45 -61.82 46.43
C LEU A 53 -18.08 -61.36 45.90
N SER A 54 -17.37 -62.30 45.27
CA SER A 54 -15.99 -62.22 44.80
C SER A 54 -15.74 -61.14 43.72
N THR A 55 -14.93 -60.12 44.02
CA THR A 55 -14.09 -59.36 43.05
C THR A 55 -12.80 -58.83 43.71
N ASP A 56 -12.01 -59.72 44.32
CA ASP A 56 -10.87 -59.33 45.20
C ASP A 56 -9.50 -59.32 44.51
N SER A 57 -9.43 -59.55 43.19
CA SER A 57 -8.18 -59.41 42.41
C SER A 57 -7.93 -57.96 41.98
N ASP A 58 -8.96 -57.30 41.44
CA ASP A 58 -8.79 -56.07 40.66
C ASP A 58 -8.72 -54.83 41.56
N VAL A 59 -9.37 -54.88 42.74
CA VAL A 59 -9.21 -53.86 43.78
C VAL A 59 -7.80 -53.93 44.36
N VAL A 60 -7.34 -55.12 44.75
CA VAL A 60 -5.96 -55.33 45.22
C VAL A 60 -4.93 -54.95 44.13
N HIS A 61 -5.20 -55.24 42.86
CA HIS A 61 -4.33 -54.77 41.76
C HIS A 61 -4.32 -53.25 41.64
N ARG A 62 -5.46 -52.57 41.67
CA ARG A 62 -5.53 -51.10 41.58
C ARG A 62 -4.96 -50.40 42.81
N GLU A 63 -5.14 -50.96 44.00
CA GLU A 63 -4.52 -50.46 45.23
C GLU A 63 -3.01 -50.72 45.23
N SER A 64 -2.54 -51.89 44.77
CA SER A 64 -1.11 -52.17 44.64
C SER A 64 -0.44 -51.30 43.56
N GLU A 65 -1.12 -51.01 42.44
CA GLU A 65 -0.64 -50.04 41.44
C GLU A 65 -0.67 -48.59 41.94
N SER A 66 -1.71 -48.22 42.68
CA SER A 66 -1.84 -46.88 43.28
C SER A 66 -0.75 -46.65 44.32
N MET A 67 -0.56 -47.63 45.22
CA MET A 67 0.53 -47.65 46.20
C MET A 67 1.89 -47.70 45.50
N SER A 68 2.11 -48.56 44.50
CA SER A 68 3.36 -48.61 43.73
C SER A 68 3.67 -47.28 43.04
N LYS A 69 2.70 -46.65 42.38
CA LYS A 69 2.85 -45.31 41.78
C LYS A 69 3.09 -44.22 42.84
N LYS A 70 2.49 -44.34 44.03
CA LYS A 70 2.69 -43.41 45.15
C LYS A 70 4.08 -43.58 45.79
N THR A 71 4.57 -44.82 45.93
CA THR A 71 5.93 -45.14 46.37
C THR A 71 6.98 -44.73 45.32
N LEU A 72 6.68 -44.90 44.03
CA LEU A 72 7.54 -44.42 42.94
C LEU A 72 7.62 -42.88 42.94
N ARG A 73 6.51 -42.19 43.21
CA ARG A 73 6.47 -40.72 43.34
C ARG A 73 7.08 -40.21 44.66
N SER A 74 6.98 -40.94 45.77
CA SER A 74 7.66 -40.56 47.03
C SER A 74 9.17 -40.75 46.97
N ASN A 75 9.62 -41.68 46.13
CA ASN A 75 11.03 -41.95 45.87
C ASN A 75 11.55 -41.24 44.61
N ALA A 76 10.75 -40.35 44.01
CA ALA A 76 11.17 -39.55 42.87
C ALA A 76 12.04 -38.38 43.35
N GLU A 77 13.29 -38.36 42.91
CA GLU A 77 14.19 -37.23 43.15
C GLU A 77 13.67 -36.00 42.38
N LYS A 78 13.44 -34.91 43.12
CA LYS A 78 13.05 -33.62 42.55
C LYS A 78 14.31 -32.84 42.20
N PHE A 79 14.43 -32.45 40.94
CA PHE A 79 15.47 -31.55 40.46
C PHE A 79 14.85 -30.21 40.11
N GLU A 80 15.53 -29.12 40.47
CA GLU A 80 15.16 -27.77 40.02
C GLU A 80 15.70 -27.53 38.61
N PHE A 81 14.91 -26.86 37.77
CA PHE A 81 15.35 -26.49 36.42
C PHE A 81 16.61 -25.61 36.48
N GLN A 82 17.69 -26.05 35.85
CA GLN A 82 18.94 -25.30 35.73
C GLN A 82 18.95 -24.54 34.41
N ALA A 83 19.50 -23.32 34.41
CA ALA A 83 19.68 -22.49 33.22
C ALA A 83 21.12 -21.98 33.13
N GLU A 84 21.73 -22.09 31.94
CA GLU A 84 23.08 -21.56 31.69
C GLU A 84 23.00 -20.06 31.40
N VAL A 85 23.33 -19.24 32.40
CA VAL A 85 23.14 -17.78 32.40
C VAL A 85 23.81 -17.10 31.19
N SER A 86 25.01 -17.53 30.81
CA SER A 86 25.74 -17.02 29.63
C SER A 86 24.95 -17.17 28.33
N ARG A 87 24.41 -18.38 28.07
CA ARG A 87 23.57 -18.63 26.87
C ARG A 87 22.23 -17.89 26.94
N LEU A 88 21.67 -17.74 28.13
CA LEU A 88 20.39 -17.07 28.29
C LEU A 88 20.53 -15.55 28.08
N MET A 89 21.64 -14.94 28.49
CA MET A 89 22.01 -13.57 28.11
C MET A 89 22.21 -13.44 26.60
N ASP A 90 22.95 -14.35 25.98
CA ASP A 90 23.19 -14.38 24.53
C ASP A 90 21.87 -14.43 23.73
N ILE A 91 20.91 -15.27 24.12
CA ILE A 91 19.56 -15.34 23.52
C ILE A 91 18.78 -14.02 23.71
N ILE A 92 18.84 -13.41 24.90
CA ILE A 92 18.14 -12.13 25.16
C ILE A 92 18.73 -10.99 24.33
N ILE A 93 20.04 -10.98 24.11
CA ILE A 93 20.72 -9.92 23.36
C ILE A 93 20.56 -10.17 21.85
N ASN A 94 20.86 -11.37 21.37
CA ASN A 94 21.02 -11.65 19.93
C ASN A 94 19.82 -12.32 19.25
N SER A 95 18.76 -12.69 19.99
CA SER A 95 17.61 -13.42 19.41
C SER A 95 16.22 -12.95 19.86
N LEU A 96 16.12 -12.13 20.92
CA LEU A 96 14.82 -11.69 21.45
C LEU A 96 14.25 -10.45 20.76
N TYR A 97 15.11 -9.58 20.23
CA TYR A 97 14.74 -8.28 19.66
C TYR A 97 15.16 -8.20 18.19
N SER A 98 14.26 -7.70 17.34
CA SER A 98 14.50 -7.53 15.90
C SER A 98 15.22 -6.22 15.60
N ASN A 99 14.93 -5.17 16.37
CA ASN A 99 15.44 -3.82 16.16
C ASN A 99 16.31 -3.39 17.35
N LYS A 100 17.54 -2.93 17.11
CA LYS A 100 18.44 -2.38 18.14
C LYS A 100 17.86 -1.14 18.83
N ASP A 101 17.10 -0.31 18.11
CA ASP A 101 16.49 0.94 18.59
C ASP A 101 15.70 0.82 19.90
N ILE A 102 15.16 -0.36 20.20
CA ILE A 102 14.30 -0.60 21.37
C ILE A 102 15.03 -0.43 22.71
N PHE A 103 16.37 -0.42 22.73
CA PHE A 103 17.12 -0.26 23.97
C PHE A 103 16.72 1.01 24.72
N LEU A 104 16.53 2.12 24.00
CA LEU A 104 16.17 3.40 24.60
C LEU A 104 14.72 3.39 25.10
N ARG A 105 13.81 2.68 24.41
CA ARG A 105 12.42 2.45 24.86
C ARG A 105 12.40 1.71 26.19
N GLU A 106 13.15 0.61 26.33
CA GLU A 106 13.15 -0.17 27.57
C GLU A 106 13.77 0.62 28.72
N LEU A 107 14.89 1.35 28.49
CA LEU A 107 15.52 2.17 29.52
C LEU A 107 14.64 3.34 30.00
N ILE A 108 13.99 4.07 29.08
CA ILE A 108 13.04 5.14 29.44
C ILE A 108 11.81 4.56 30.15
N SER A 109 11.33 3.36 29.75
CA SER A 109 10.23 2.68 30.43
C SER A 109 10.59 2.31 31.88
N ASN A 110 11.81 1.79 32.11
CA ASN A 110 12.30 1.48 33.45
C ASN A 110 12.47 2.73 34.32
N ALA A 111 12.95 3.84 33.74
CA ALA A 111 13.03 5.14 34.39
C ALA A 111 11.64 5.69 34.77
N SER A 112 10.65 5.57 33.86
CA SER A 112 9.26 5.94 34.15
C SER A 112 8.66 5.10 35.29
N ASP A 113 8.90 3.78 35.31
CA ASP A 113 8.49 2.91 36.41
C ASP A 113 9.12 3.33 37.75
N ALA A 114 10.40 3.74 37.74
CA ALA A 114 11.10 4.23 38.94
C ALA A 114 10.55 5.58 39.45
N LEU A 115 10.16 6.47 38.54
CA LEU A 115 9.52 7.75 38.83
C LEU A 115 8.07 7.57 39.34
N ASP A 116 7.30 6.65 38.77
CA ASP A 116 5.95 6.32 39.24
C ASP A 116 5.98 5.67 40.64
N LYS A 117 6.97 4.82 40.96
CA LYS A 117 7.17 4.26 42.31
C LYS A 117 7.39 5.34 43.36
N ILE A 118 8.34 6.26 43.15
CA ILE A 118 8.60 7.34 44.11
C ILE A 118 7.41 8.31 44.19
N ARG A 119 6.74 8.62 43.06
CA ARG A 119 5.53 9.45 43.06
C ARG A 119 4.39 8.82 43.86
N PHE A 120 4.24 7.49 43.82
CA PHE A 120 3.25 6.78 44.62
C PHE A 120 3.58 6.80 46.12
N LEU A 121 4.84 6.52 46.49
CA LEU A 121 5.29 6.65 47.87
C LEU A 121 5.09 8.09 48.40
N ALA A 122 5.32 9.10 47.56
CA ALA A 122 5.10 10.51 47.88
C ALA A 122 3.63 10.88 48.20
N LEU A 123 2.65 10.03 47.86
CA LEU A 123 1.25 10.20 48.27
C LEU A 123 1.04 9.79 49.74
N THR A 124 1.87 8.88 50.26
CA THR A 124 1.80 8.39 51.65
C THR A 124 2.76 9.14 52.58
N ASP A 125 3.97 9.43 52.11
CA ASP A 125 5.00 10.18 52.83
C ASP A 125 5.64 11.21 51.89
N LYS A 126 5.43 12.50 52.17
CA LYS A 126 5.90 13.58 51.28
C LYS A 126 7.41 13.81 51.35
N ASP A 127 8.06 13.39 52.43
CA ASP A 127 9.46 13.73 52.69
C ASP A 127 10.41 12.90 51.79
N VAL A 128 9.93 11.79 51.21
CA VAL A 128 10.69 10.91 50.29
C VAL A 128 11.16 11.61 49.01
N LEU A 129 10.50 12.70 48.61
CA LEU A 129 10.89 13.50 47.44
C LEU A 129 12.09 14.42 47.72
N GLY A 130 12.41 14.72 48.98
CA GLY A 130 13.43 15.70 49.33
C GLY A 130 13.07 17.13 48.92
N GLU A 131 14.07 18.01 48.90
CA GLU A 131 13.92 19.44 48.59
C GLU A 131 14.71 19.86 47.33
N GLY A 132 14.35 21.03 46.79
CA GLY A 132 15.04 21.65 45.66
C GLY A 132 15.04 20.77 44.41
N ASP A 133 16.22 20.57 43.82
CA ASP A 133 16.38 19.74 42.62
C ASP A 133 16.00 18.26 42.84
N THR A 134 16.15 17.73 44.06
CA THR A 134 15.81 16.31 44.32
C THR A 134 14.31 16.03 44.25
N ALA A 135 13.46 17.05 44.39
CA ALA A 135 12.01 16.92 44.28
C ALA A 135 11.50 16.82 42.82
N LYS A 136 12.36 17.09 41.81
CA LYS A 136 11.98 16.98 40.40
C LYS A 136 11.81 15.53 39.98
N LEU A 137 10.78 15.25 39.17
CA LEU A 137 10.51 13.95 38.56
C LEU A 137 10.68 14.08 37.05
N GLU A 138 11.87 13.74 36.55
CA GLU A 138 12.29 13.92 35.15
C GLU A 138 13.27 12.81 34.73
N ILE A 139 13.42 12.65 33.41
CA ILE A 139 14.38 11.76 32.75
C ILE A 139 15.31 12.64 31.91
N GLN A 140 16.62 12.46 32.06
CA GLN A 140 17.65 13.25 31.39
C GLN A 140 18.54 12.33 30.56
N ILE A 141 18.68 12.63 29.27
CA ILE A 141 19.53 11.91 28.32
C ILE A 141 20.71 12.81 27.97
N LYS A 142 21.94 12.34 28.18
CA LYS A 142 23.17 13.08 27.89
C LYS A 142 24.12 12.22 27.07
N LEU A 143 24.61 12.78 25.97
CA LEU A 143 25.57 12.14 25.10
C LEU A 143 26.95 12.77 25.25
N ASP A 144 27.96 11.95 25.55
CA ASP A 144 29.38 12.33 25.47
C ASP A 144 29.98 11.68 24.21
N LYS A 145 29.93 12.42 23.09
CA LYS A 145 30.47 11.98 21.79
C LYS A 145 31.97 11.63 21.86
N ALA A 146 32.74 12.32 22.70
CA ALA A 146 34.19 12.13 22.81
C ALA A 146 34.55 10.81 23.52
N LYS A 147 33.75 10.39 24.51
CA LYS A 147 33.93 9.11 25.23
C LYS A 147 33.11 7.95 24.67
N LYS A 148 32.20 8.21 23.71
CA LYS A 148 31.17 7.27 23.23
C LYS A 148 30.24 6.78 24.35
N ILE A 149 29.92 7.65 25.31
CA ILE A 149 29.05 7.33 26.45
C ILE A 149 27.69 7.98 26.27
N LEU A 150 26.65 7.16 26.22
CA LEU A 150 25.25 7.60 26.33
C LEU A 150 24.77 7.39 27.76
N SER A 151 24.39 8.47 28.44
CA SER A 151 23.96 8.48 29.84
C SER A 151 22.46 8.75 29.93
N ILE A 152 21.73 7.88 30.63
CA ILE A 152 20.30 8.06 30.93
C ILE A 152 20.16 8.17 32.45
N ARG A 153 19.73 9.34 32.93
CA ARG A 153 19.51 9.63 34.35
C ARG A 153 18.03 9.77 34.66
N ASP A 154 17.56 9.07 35.67
CA ASP A 154 16.22 9.23 36.25
C ASP A 154 16.30 9.78 37.68
N ARG A 155 15.31 10.59 38.08
CA ARG A 155 15.14 11.05 39.47
C ARG A 155 14.11 10.21 40.24
N GLY A 156 13.99 8.94 39.89
CA GLY A 156 13.06 7.97 40.47
C GLY A 156 13.44 7.54 41.89
N ILE A 157 13.00 6.34 42.28
CA ILE A 157 13.24 5.78 43.62
C ILE A 157 14.71 5.36 43.86
N GLY A 158 15.43 4.96 42.81
CA GLY A 158 16.76 4.35 42.92
C GLY A 158 16.73 2.89 43.41
N MET A 159 17.90 2.29 43.62
CA MET A 159 18.06 0.89 44.06
C MET A 159 19.05 0.82 45.22
N THR A 160 18.75 -0.03 46.21
CA THR A 160 19.70 -0.41 47.27
C THR A 160 20.77 -1.33 46.70
N LYS A 161 21.86 -1.57 47.44
CA LYS A 161 22.86 -2.60 47.10
C LYS A 161 22.23 -3.97 46.92
N GLU A 162 21.23 -4.30 47.74
CA GLU A 162 20.51 -5.57 47.68
C GLU A 162 19.63 -5.64 46.43
N ASP A 163 18.98 -4.55 46.03
CA ASP A 163 18.20 -4.47 44.79
C ASP A 163 19.07 -4.59 43.53
N LEU A 164 20.24 -3.95 43.48
CA LEU A 164 21.18 -4.10 42.36
C LEU A 164 21.55 -5.57 42.15
N ILE A 165 21.85 -6.30 43.23
CA ILE A 165 22.16 -7.74 43.18
C ILE A 165 20.92 -8.57 42.82
N LYS A 166 19.77 -8.30 43.44
CA LYS A 166 18.56 -9.14 43.34
C LYS A 166 17.70 -8.88 42.12
N ASN A 167 17.76 -7.69 41.50
CA ASN A 167 16.88 -7.28 40.42
C ASN A 167 17.64 -7.10 39.09
N LEU A 168 18.86 -6.52 39.09
CA LEU A 168 19.70 -6.47 37.87
C LEU A 168 20.58 -7.70 37.72
N GLY A 169 20.98 -8.34 38.83
CA GLY A 169 21.78 -9.57 38.83
C GLY A 169 20.99 -10.87 38.65
N THR A 170 19.66 -10.82 38.48
CA THR A 170 18.80 -12.01 38.30
C THR A 170 17.89 -11.83 37.09
N ILE A 171 18.10 -12.65 36.06
CA ILE A 171 17.30 -12.59 34.83
C ILE A 171 15.86 -13.05 35.09
N ALA A 172 14.90 -12.47 34.36
CA ALA A 172 13.47 -12.72 34.48
C ALA A 172 12.86 -12.34 35.84
N LYS A 173 13.50 -11.41 36.56
CA LYS A 173 13.00 -10.87 37.83
C LYS A 173 12.73 -9.37 37.72
N SER A 174 11.49 -8.97 37.97
CA SER A 174 11.07 -7.56 37.92
C SER A 174 10.81 -7.00 39.31
N GLY A 175 11.65 -6.05 39.75
CA GLY A 175 11.37 -5.21 40.93
C GLY A 175 10.16 -4.29 40.75
N THR A 176 9.58 -4.19 39.55
CA THR A 176 8.28 -3.55 39.31
C THR A 176 7.13 -4.49 39.67
N SER A 177 7.20 -5.78 39.27
CA SER A 177 6.13 -6.75 39.59
C SER A 177 5.99 -6.96 41.10
N ALA A 178 7.11 -7.10 41.82
CA ALA A 178 7.12 -7.20 43.28
C ALA A 178 6.62 -5.93 43.99
N PHE A 179 6.68 -4.76 43.35
CA PHE A 179 6.09 -3.52 43.88
C PHE A 179 4.58 -3.50 43.67
N VAL A 180 4.10 -3.92 42.49
CA VAL A 180 2.65 -4.05 42.21
C VAL A 180 2.01 -5.01 43.21
N GLU A 181 2.57 -6.21 43.40
CA GLU A 181 2.07 -7.21 44.35
C GLU A 181 1.92 -6.64 45.77
N LYS A 182 2.93 -5.93 46.27
CA LYS A 182 2.90 -5.28 47.60
C LYS A 182 1.87 -4.14 47.73
N MET A 183 1.44 -3.56 46.61
CA MET A 183 0.59 -2.36 46.57
C MET A 183 -0.82 -2.59 46.00
N GLN A 184 -1.20 -3.84 45.70
CA GLN A 184 -2.52 -4.22 45.16
C GLN A 184 -3.72 -3.73 46.01
N SER A 185 -3.52 -3.39 47.28
CA SER A 185 -4.56 -2.88 48.16
C SER A 185 -4.91 -1.39 47.98
N SER A 186 -4.13 -0.63 47.21
CA SER A 186 -4.02 0.83 47.42
C SER A 186 -4.18 1.71 46.16
N GLY A 187 -4.49 1.14 44.99
CA GLY A 187 -4.89 1.92 43.79
C GLY A 187 -4.41 1.32 42.45
N ASP A 188 -4.88 1.90 41.35
CA ASP A 188 -4.52 1.49 39.97
C ASP A 188 -3.09 1.91 39.59
N LEU A 189 -2.12 1.04 39.90
CA LEU A 189 -0.72 1.19 39.51
C LEU A 189 -0.45 0.60 38.12
N ASN A 190 -0.63 1.41 37.06
CA ASN A 190 -0.35 1.03 35.67
C ASN A 190 1.16 1.08 35.34
N LEU A 191 1.96 0.22 35.99
CA LEU A 191 3.39 0.06 35.71
C LEU A 191 3.66 -0.82 34.47
N ILE A 192 4.78 -0.57 33.80
CA ILE A 192 5.12 -1.09 32.47
C ILE A 192 5.93 -2.39 32.57
N GLY A 193 6.90 -2.46 33.49
CA GLY A 193 7.89 -3.54 33.60
C GLY A 193 7.39 -4.84 34.24
N GLN A 194 7.08 -5.86 33.44
CA GLN A 194 6.64 -7.17 33.95
C GLN A 194 7.71 -8.27 33.81
N PHE A 195 8.38 -8.37 32.66
CA PHE A 195 9.20 -9.55 32.33
C PHE A 195 10.58 -9.64 32.99
N GLY A 196 11.17 -8.53 33.46
CA GLY A 196 12.50 -8.57 34.07
C GLY A 196 13.66 -8.91 33.11
N VAL A 197 13.52 -8.54 31.82
CA VAL A 197 14.58 -8.74 30.79
C VAL A 197 14.96 -7.46 30.03
N GLY A 198 14.10 -6.44 30.01
CA GLY A 198 14.28 -5.24 29.17
C GLY A 198 15.52 -4.39 29.49
N PHE A 199 16.10 -4.48 30.69
CA PHE A 199 17.38 -3.83 30.97
C PHE A 199 18.52 -4.37 30.09
N TYR A 200 18.54 -5.69 29.83
CA TYR A 200 19.63 -6.33 29.09
C TYR A 200 19.62 -6.00 27.59
N SER A 201 18.54 -5.42 27.04
CA SER A 201 18.53 -4.92 25.67
C SER A 201 19.53 -3.78 25.46
N ALA A 202 20.01 -3.13 26.51
CA ALA A 202 21.08 -2.14 26.43
C ALA A 202 22.40 -2.74 25.86
N TYR A 203 22.63 -4.05 26.00
CA TYR A 203 23.76 -4.75 25.38
C TYR A 203 23.59 -5.02 23.87
N LEU A 204 22.48 -4.58 23.25
CA LEU A 204 22.35 -4.49 21.78
C LEU A 204 23.29 -3.43 21.19
N VAL A 205 23.59 -2.38 21.97
CA VAL A 205 24.32 -1.18 21.53
C VAL A 205 25.56 -0.87 22.36
N ALA A 206 25.76 -1.52 23.50
CA ALA A 206 26.89 -1.30 24.42
C ALA A 206 27.69 -2.58 24.70
N ASP A 207 29.01 -2.45 24.87
CA ASP A 207 29.91 -3.52 25.35
C ASP A 207 30.04 -3.56 26.87
N TYR A 208 29.82 -2.42 27.51
CA TYR A 208 29.99 -2.24 28.94
C TYR A 208 28.95 -1.25 29.45
N ILE A 209 28.35 -1.59 30.58
CA ILE A 209 27.28 -0.80 31.21
C ILE A 209 27.65 -0.57 32.67
N GLU A 210 27.56 0.69 33.07
CA GLU A 210 27.63 1.13 34.46
C GLU A 210 26.24 1.60 34.89
N VAL A 211 25.78 1.16 36.05
CA VAL A 211 24.52 1.59 36.66
C VAL A 211 24.85 2.17 38.04
N ILE A 212 24.83 3.49 38.13
CA ILE A 212 25.07 4.24 39.36
C ILE A 212 23.70 4.51 39.99
N SER A 213 23.43 4.03 41.20
CA SER A 213 22.12 4.20 41.83
C SER A 213 22.23 4.66 43.29
N LYS A 214 21.26 5.49 43.70
CA LYS A 214 21.11 6.01 45.06
C LYS A 214 19.65 5.90 45.48
N HIS A 215 19.35 4.90 46.31
CA HIS A 215 18.09 4.83 47.06
C HIS A 215 18.14 5.77 48.27
N ASN A 216 17.00 6.23 48.80
CA ASN A 216 16.99 7.08 50.00
C ASN A 216 17.63 6.37 51.21
N ASP A 217 17.28 5.09 51.42
CA ASP A 217 17.66 4.28 52.58
C ASP A 217 19.07 3.67 52.55
N ASP A 218 19.89 3.95 51.52
CA ASP A 218 21.18 3.29 51.31
C ASP A 218 22.26 4.24 50.74
N SER A 219 23.52 3.82 50.70
CA SER A 219 24.63 4.54 50.05
C SER A 219 24.45 4.62 48.52
N GLN A 220 25.29 5.43 47.84
CA GLN A 220 25.40 5.38 46.38
C GLN A 220 26.28 4.19 45.97
N TYR A 221 25.81 3.40 45.01
CA TYR A 221 26.54 2.23 44.51
C TYR A 221 26.67 2.26 43.00
N VAL A 222 27.80 1.74 42.50
CA VAL A 222 28.04 1.47 41.08
C VAL A 222 27.92 -0.03 40.86
N TRP A 223 27.05 -0.44 39.95
CA TRP A 223 26.99 -1.78 39.37
C TRP A 223 27.64 -1.74 37.97
N GLU A 224 28.44 -2.74 37.62
CA GLU A 224 29.15 -2.79 36.34
C GLU A 224 29.16 -4.22 35.73
N SER A 225 28.98 -4.33 34.41
CA SER A 225 29.02 -5.62 33.70
C SER A 225 29.24 -5.50 32.19
N LYS A 226 29.85 -6.54 31.61
CA LYS A 226 30.05 -6.76 30.16
C LYS A 226 29.16 -7.86 29.57
N ALA A 227 28.09 -8.24 30.26
CA ALA A 227 27.21 -9.37 29.91
C ALA A 227 27.90 -10.76 29.79
N ASP A 228 29.12 -10.93 30.31
CA ASP A 228 29.90 -12.18 30.30
C ASP A 228 29.44 -13.21 31.36
N GLY A 229 28.22 -13.07 31.87
CA GLY A 229 27.67 -13.84 32.98
C GLY A 229 28.11 -13.36 34.37
N LYS A 230 28.81 -12.22 34.49
CA LYS A 230 29.26 -11.63 35.76
C LYS A 230 28.93 -10.15 35.86
N PHE A 231 28.91 -9.64 37.08
CA PHE A 231 28.82 -8.22 37.39
C PHE A 231 29.58 -7.93 38.70
N ALA A 232 30.00 -6.68 38.90
CA ALA A 232 30.54 -6.20 40.17
C ALA A 232 29.65 -5.10 40.77
N VAL A 233 29.73 -4.91 42.09
CA VAL A 233 29.03 -3.83 42.81
C VAL A 233 29.98 -3.21 43.83
N SER A 234 30.25 -1.91 43.69
CA SER A 234 31.14 -1.12 44.55
C SER A 234 30.40 0.09 45.11
N GLU A 235 30.80 0.56 46.30
CA GLU A 235 30.31 1.83 46.85
C GLU A 235 30.95 2.98 46.06
N ASP A 236 30.15 3.98 45.71
CA ASP A 236 30.60 5.07 44.85
C ASP A 236 31.35 6.14 45.65
N THR A 237 32.59 6.37 45.29
CA THR A 237 33.46 7.38 45.90
C THR A 237 34.01 8.39 44.89
N TRP A 238 33.56 8.37 43.62
CA TRP A 238 34.20 9.14 42.55
C TRP A 238 33.24 9.91 41.63
N ASN A 239 32.01 9.43 41.43
CA ASN A 239 31.03 10.19 40.65
C ASN A 239 30.43 11.35 41.44
N GLU A 240 29.69 12.22 40.75
CA GLU A 240 28.82 13.18 41.42
C GLU A 240 27.73 12.46 42.24
N PRO A 241 27.37 12.99 43.43
CA PRO A 241 26.24 12.48 44.19
C PRO A 241 24.93 12.67 43.42
N LEU A 242 24.21 11.58 43.14
CA LEU A 242 22.95 11.63 42.38
C LEU A 242 21.80 12.27 43.19
N GLY A 243 21.91 12.26 44.52
CA GLY A 243 20.84 12.62 45.46
C GLY A 243 19.83 11.50 45.63
N ARG A 244 19.10 11.17 44.56
CA ARG A 244 18.16 10.03 44.46
C ARG A 244 17.99 9.62 43.00
N GLY A 245 17.76 8.34 42.75
CA GLY A 245 17.47 7.79 41.41
C GLY A 245 18.62 6.97 40.86
N THR A 246 18.74 6.90 39.53
CA THR A 246 19.77 6.10 38.84
C THR A 246 20.34 6.86 37.64
N GLU A 247 21.63 6.69 37.38
CA GLU A 247 22.29 7.04 36.12
C GLU A 247 22.83 5.75 35.47
N ILE A 248 22.35 5.45 34.26
CA ILE A 248 22.81 4.33 33.44
C ILE A 248 23.74 4.89 32.37
N ARG A 249 25.01 4.47 32.36
CA ARG A 249 25.99 4.84 31.35
C ARG A 249 26.27 3.66 30.43
N LEU A 250 25.99 3.86 29.14
CA LEU A 250 26.20 2.91 28.08
C LEU A 250 27.49 3.27 27.36
N HIS A 251 28.49 2.39 27.42
CA HIS A 251 29.72 2.51 26.63
C HIS A 251 29.44 1.87 25.27
N LEU A 252 29.11 2.72 24.30
CA LEU A 252 28.59 2.30 23.00
C LEU A 252 29.64 1.57 22.17
N ARG A 253 29.20 0.53 21.45
CA ARG A 253 30.03 -0.19 20.48
C ARG A 253 30.44 0.71 19.32
N ASP A 254 31.53 0.36 18.65
CA ASP A 254 31.94 1.05 17.41
C ASP A 254 30.89 0.94 16.30
N GLU A 255 30.18 -0.19 16.22
CA GLU A 255 29.03 -0.41 15.31
C GLU A 255 27.77 0.38 15.70
N ALA A 256 27.69 0.90 16.93
CA ALA A 256 26.53 1.64 17.45
C ALA A 256 26.66 3.17 17.22
N GLY A 257 27.50 3.58 16.27
CA GLY A 257 27.82 4.99 15.98
C GLY A 257 26.60 5.86 15.63
N GLU A 258 25.51 5.30 15.12
CA GLU A 258 24.28 6.06 14.82
C GLU A 258 23.66 6.70 16.08
N TYR A 259 23.83 6.09 17.26
CA TYR A 259 23.32 6.63 18.53
C TYR A 259 24.24 7.70 19.14
N LEU A 260 25.37 8.02 18.47
CA LEU A 260 26.17 9.21 18.71
C LEU A 260 25.62 10.45 17.99
N GLU A 261 24.45 10.37 17.33
CA GLU A 261 23.78 11.53 16.74
C GLU A 261 22.56 11.98 17.54
N GLU A 262 22.52 13.29 17.84
CA GLU A 262 21.43 13.91 18.61
C GLU A 262 20.08 13.75 17.89
N SER A 263 20.08 13.84 16.54
CA SER A 263 18.89 13.62 15.71
C SER A 263 18.29 12.23 15.88
N LYS A 264 19.12 11.18 15.80
CA LYS A 264 18.70 9.79 16.03
C LYS A 264 18.10 9.64 17.43
N LEU A 265 18.74 10.17 18.47
CA LEU A 265 18.20 10.11 19.84
C LEU A 265 16.84 10.84 19.97
N LYS A 266 16.69 12.02 19.36
CA LYS A 266 15.41 12.75 19.31
C LYS A 266 14.32 11.94 18.61
N ASP A 267 14.63 11.32 17.48
CA ASP A 267 13.66 10.50 16.72
C ASP A 267 13.24 9.25 17.48
N LEU A 268 14.15 8.60 18.22
CA LEU A 268 13.83 7.46 19.07
C LEU A 268 12.90 7.82 20.22
N VAL A 269 13.18 8.93 20.92
CA VAL A 269 12.31 9.42 22.00
C VAL A 269 10.93 9.78 21.45
N LYS A 270 10.86 10.50 20.32
CA LYS A 270 9.61 10.84 19.64
C LYS A 270 8.87 9.62 19.05
N ARG A 271 9.56 8.53 18.72
CA ARG A 271 8.90 7.31 18.21
C ARG A 271 8.31 6.46 19.33
N TYR A 272 9.07 6.25 20.41
CA TYR A 272 8.73 5.24 21.42
C TYR A 272 8.24 5.80 22.76
N SER A 273 8.60 7.05 23.09
CA SER A 273 8.44 7.62 24.44
C SER A 273 7.75 9.00 24.47
N GLU A 274 7.20 9.46 23.33
CA GLU A 274 6.50 10.76 23.16
C GLU A 274 5.41 11.01 24.22
N PHE A 275 4.79 9.95 24.75
CA PHE A 275 3.65 10.02 25.66
C PHE A 275 3.91 9.46 27.06
N ILE A 276 5.19 9.32 27.43
CA ILE A 276 5.59 9.06 28.82
C ILE A 276 5.22 10.27 29.70
N ASN A 277 4.69 10.01 30.90
CA ASN A 277 4.06 11.01 31.77
C ASN A 277 5.05 11.93 32.53
N PHE A 278 6.35 11.79 32.26
CA PHE A 278 7.42 12.55 32.91
C PHE A 278 8.24 13.28 31.85
N PRO A 279 8.74 14.51 32.12
CA PRO A 279 9.61 15.23 31.18
C PRO A 279 10.84 14.41 30.80
N ILE A 280 11.09 14.28 29.49
CA ILE A 280 12.29 13.68 28.92
C ILE A 280 13.08 14.81 28.26
N SER A 281 14.25 15.11 28.80
CA SER A 281 15.14 16.14 28.27
C SER A 281 16.41 15.56 27.68
N LEU A 282 16.84 16.08 26.53
CA LEU A 282 18.13 15.77 25.91
C LEU A 282 19.08 16.94 26.09
N TRP A 283 20.34 16.66 26.45
CA TRP A 283 21.41 17.64 26.42
C TRP A 283 21.86 17.85 24.97
N ALA A 284 21.34 18.91 24.34
CA ALA A 284 21.47 19.17 22.91
C ALA A 284 22.30 20.42 22.62
N SER A 285 22.94 20.45 21.46
CA SER A 285 23.73 21.59 20.99
C SER A 285 22.88 22.57 20.17
N LYS A 286 23.15 23.88 20.33
CA LYS A 286 22.43 24.97 19.67
C LYS A 286 23.39 26.07 19.25
N GLU A 287 23.35 26.46 17.98
CA GLU A 287 24.10 27.62 17.50
C GLU A 287 23.39 28.91 17.90
N VAL A 288 24.10 29.80 18.60
CA VAL A 288 23.66 31.15 18.95
C VAL A 288 24.60 32.14 18.27
N GLU A 289 24.06 33.17 17.61
CA GLU A 289 24.87 34.26 17.07
C GLU A 289 25.20 35.26 18.19
N THR A 290 26.45 35.27 18.65
CA THR A 290 26.96 36.25 19.62
C THR A 290 27.74 37.34 18.87
N GLU A 291 27.45 38.61 19.17
CA GLU A 291 28.19 39.76 18.62
C GLU A 291 29.43 40.09 19.47
N VAL A 292 30.62 39.89 18.91
CA VAL A 292 31.91 40.11 19.60
C VAL A 292 32.63 41.32 19.01
N PRO A 293 33.09 42.31 19.81
CA PRO A 293 33.89 43.43 19.32
C PRO A 293 35.23 42.95 18.76
N VAL A 294 35.68 43.53 17.64
CA VAL A 294 37.03 43.29 17.11
C VAL A 294 38.02 44.24 17.79
N GLU A 295 39.06 43.68 18.44
CA GLU A 295 40.29 44.43 18.76
C GLU A 295 41.26 44.28 17.59
N GLU A 296 41.84 45.41 17.15
CA GLU A 296 42.92 45.46 16.16
C GLU A 296 44.26 45.41 16.89
N ASP A 297 45.11 44.42 16.60
CA ASP A 297 46.55 44.66 16.39
C ASP A 297 47.31 43.47 15.75
N GLU A 298 48.11 43.84 14.74
CA GLU A 298 49.38 43.28 14.23
C GLU A 298 49.54 41.76 13.91
N SER A 299 49.46 41.45 12.59
CA SER A 299 50.57 41.01 11.70
C SER A 299 51.44 39.78 12.08
N THR A 300 51.99 38.91 11.22
CA THR A 300 52.40 38.83 9.78
C THR A 300 52.60 37.31 9.46
N ASP A 301 52.79 36.76 8.25
CA ASP A 301 52.69 37.16 6.83
C ASP A 301 52.75 35.88 5.95
N GLU A 302 52.44 36.02 4.64
CA GLU A 302 52.90 35.16 3.50
C GLU A 302 52.48 33.66 3.46
N GLU A 303 52.18 32.98 2.34
CA GLU A 303 51.80 33.30 0.94
C GLU A 303 51.33 31.93 0.30
N THR A 304 50.87 31.72 -0.95
CA THR A 304 50.74 32.49 -2.21
C THR A 304 49.59 31.90 -3.07
N GLU A 305 48.95 32.72 -3.93
CA GLU A 305 48.49 32.42 -5.33
C GLU A 305 47.54 31.22 -5.70
N THR A 306 46.68 31.29 -6.73
CA THR A 306 46.38 32.33 -7.76
C THR A 306 44.93 32.21 -8.30
N THR A 307 44.19 33.34 -8.34
CA THR A 307 43.51 34.01 -9.49
C THR A 307 42.85 33.20 -10.65
N SER A 308 41.82 33.67 -11.38
CA SER A 308 41.08 34.96 -11.45
C SER A 308 39.89 34.87 -12.43
N THR A 309 38.84 35.69 -12.23
CA THR A 309 38.23 36.68 -13.18
C THR A 309 36.79 37.05 -12.72
N GLU A 310 36.24 38.26 -12.92
CA GLU A 310 36.79 39.63 -13.03
C GLU A 310 35.62 40.65 -12.97
N GLU A 311 35.91 41.91 -12.64
CA GLU A 311 35.13 43.14 -12.94
C GLU A 311 33.68 43.36 -12.37
N GLU A 312 33.15 44.60 -12.25
CA GLU A 312 33.67 45.84 -11.61
C GLU A 312 32.55 46.92 -11.54
N LYS A 313 32.80 47.99 -10.75
CA LYS A 313 32.09 49.30 -10.64
C LYS A 313 30.87 49.40 -9.71
N GLU A 314 30.82 50.30 -8.70
CA GLU A 314 31.11 51.77 -8.64
C GLU A 314 30.06 52.59 -9.42
N GLU A 315 29.52 53.73 -8.95
CA GLU A 315 29.66 54.57 -7.75
C GLU A 315 28.23 55.16 -7.47
N ASP A 316 27.87 55.78 -6.33
CA ASP A 316 28.41 57.05 -5.83
C ASP A 316 27.97 57.32 -4.37
N ALA A 317 28.71 58.19 -3.66
CA ALA A 317 28.41 58.66 -2.31
C ALA A 317 27.39 59.85 -2.34
N GLU A 318 26.88 60.43 -1.24
CA GLU A 318 27.60 61.20 -0.22
C GLU A 318 26.93 61.09 1.19
N GLU A 319 27.77 60.97 2.22
CA GLU A 319 27.84 61.74 3.49
C GLU A 319 26.56 62.37 4.13
N GLU A 320 26.37 62.46 5.46
CA GLU A 320 27.31 62.33 6.59
C GLU A 320 26.61 62.03 7.95
N ASP A 321 27.42 61.47 8.87
CA ASP A 321 27.42 61.57 10.35
C ASP A 321 26.30 60.97 11.24
N GLY A 322 26.72 60.33 12.34
CA GLY A 322 25.85 59.80 13.41
C GLY A 322 26.28 58.46 14.04
N GLU A 323 27.18 58.51 15.04
CA GLU A 323 27.60 57.41 15.96
C GLU A 323 28.54 56.30 15.42
N LYS A 324 29.78 56.28 15.95
CA LYS A 324 30.72 55.15 15.82
C LYS A 324 30.24 53.94 16.62
N LYS A 325 29.50 53.02 15.99
CA LYS A 325 29.38 51.64 16.48
C LYS A 325 30.73 50.91 16.33
N GLN A 326 31.16 50.20 17.38
CA GLN A 326 32.24 49.22 17.25
C GLN A 326 31.82 48.17 16.20
N LYS A 327 32.73 47.76 15.31
CA LYS A 327 32.49 46.62 14.42
C LYS A 327 32.41 45.35 15.27
N THR A 328 31.18 44.86 15.49
CA THR A 328 30.94 43.53 16.05
C THR A 328 31.00 42.50 14.94
N LYS A 329 31.79 41.44 15.15
CA LYS A 329 31.75 40.25 14.30
C LYS A 329 30.72 39.30 14.90
N LYS A 330 29.75 38.86 14.09
CA LYS A 330 28.87 37.76 14.45
C LYS A 330 29.69 36.47 14.51
N VAL A 331 29.81 35.88 15.70
CA VAL A 331 30.43 34.58 15.92
C VAL A 331 29.33 33.60 16.30
N LYS A 332 29.28 32.46 15.62
CA LYS A 332 28.42 31.34 16.01
C LYS A 332 29.03 30.64 17.21
N GLU A 333 28.37 30.69 18.35
CA GLU A 333 28.75 30.00 19.57
C GLU A 333 27.82 28.80 19.79
N THR A 334 28.39 27.62 20.01
CA THR A 334 27.61 26.41 20.31
C THR A 334 27.31 26.33 21.80
N VAL A 335 26.11 26.75 22.18
CA VAL A 335 25.60 26.63 23.54
C VAL A 335 24.90 25.27 23.69
N TYR A 336 25.04 24.63 24.84
CA TYR A 336 24.32 23.39 25.16
C TYR A 336 23.20 23.68 26.16
N GLU A 337 22.00 23.20 25.88
CA GLU A 337 20.83 23.34 26.77
C GLU A 337 20.03 22.03 26.88
N TRP A 338 19.19 21.94 27.91
CA TRP A 338 18.26 20.81 28.09
C TRP A 338 17.01 21.04 27.25
N GLU A 339 16.90 20.36 26.12
CA GLU A 339 15.75 20.39 25.22
C GLU A 339 14.69 19.37 25.67
N LEU A 340 13.45 19.83 25.91
CA LEU A 340 12.32 18.94 26.22
C LEU A 340 11.83 18.25 24.95
N LEU A 341 11.77 16.92 24.95
CA LEU A 341 11.41 16.11 23.77
C LEU A 341 9.96 15.63 23.72
N ASN A 342 9.24 15.66 24.84
CA ASN A 342 7.85 15.19 24.97
C ASN A 342 6.91 16.27 25.53
N ASP A 343 6.71 17.34 24.75
CA ASP A 343 5.79 18.44 25.09
C ASP A 343 4.30 18.10 24.85
N VAL A 344 4.02 17.10 24.01
CA VAL A 344 2.66 16.69 23.65
C VAL A 344 2.04 15.78 24.72
N LYS A 345 0.90 16.22 25.28
CA LYS A 345 0.19 15.49 26.33
C LYS A 345 -0.66 14.35 25.75
N ALA A 346 -0.70 13.22 26.46
CA ALA A 346 -1.56 12.08 26.15
C ALA A 346 -3.07 12.38 26.36
N ILE A 347 -3.71 13.02 25.38
CA ILE A 347 -5.09 13.50 25.49
C ILE A 347 -6.13 12.39 25.73
N TRP A 348 -5.85 11.15 25.31
CA TRP A 348 -6.75 10.01 25.42
C TRP A 348 -6.89 9.44 26.84
N LEU A 349 -6.05 9.91 27.77
CA LEU A 349 -6.12 9.56 29.19
C LEU A 349 -7.04 10.51 29.98
N ARG A 350 -7.37 11.68 29.41
CA ARG A 350 -8.25 12.68 30.01
C ARG A 350 -9.70 12.44 29.60
N SER A 351 -10.64 13.02 30.34
CA SER A 351 -12.04 13.02 29.93
C SER A 351 -12.18 13.76 28.58
N PRO A 352 -12.92 13.24 27.57
CA PRO A 352 -13.11 13.93 26.30
C PRO A 352 -13.70 15.34 26.42
N LYS A 353 -14.33 15.67 27.57
CA LYS A 353 -14.90 16.98 27.90
C LYS A 353 -13.87 18.00 28.43
N GLU A 354 -12.70 17.54 28.84
CA GLU A 354 -11.63 18.37 29.43
C GLU A 354 -10.57 18.76 28.41
N VAL A 355 -10.60 18.18 27.21
CA VAL A 355 -9.64 18.40 26.12
C VAL A 355 -10.21 19.44 25.15
N THR A 356 -9.46 20.50 24.86
CA THR A 356 -9.91 21.56 23.94
C THR A 356 -9.63 21.21 22.48
N GLU A 357 -10.24 21.94 21.53
CA GLU A 357 -10.02 21.72 20.09
C GLU A 357 -8.55 21.98 19.68
N GLU A 358 -7.90 22.96 20.30
CA GLU A 358 -6.48 23.26 20.07
C GLU A 358 -5.60 22.11 20.56
N GLU A 359 -5.97 21.44 21.65
CA GLU A 359 -5.27 20.25 22.12
C GLU A 359 -5.48 19.06 21.17
N TYR A 360 -6.70 18.82 20.67
CA TYR A 360 -6.94 17.80 19.64
C TYR A 360 -6.19 18.09 18.33
N THR A 361 -6.06 19.36 17.95
CA THR A 361 -5.37 19.80 16.73
C THR A 361 -3.85 19.62 16.88
N LYS A 362 -3.24 20.14 17.96
CA LYS A 362 -1.81 19.92 18.26
C LYS A 362 -1.46 18.44 18.34
N PHE A 363 -2.34 17.65 18.96
CA PHE A 363 -2.18 16.20 19.03
C PHE A 363 -2.25 15.53 17.65
N TYR A 364 -3.15 15.98 16.77
CA TYR A 364 -3.20 15.50 15.39
C TYR A 364 -1.87 15.74 14.68
N HIS A 365 -1.32 16.96 14.69
CA HIS A 365 -0.07 17.29 13.98
C HIS A 365 1.14 16.46 14.44
N SER A 366 1.32 16.26 15.75
CA SER A 366 2.42 15.41 16.27
C SER A 366 2.21 13.95 15.86
N LEU A 367 0.99 13.42 16.04
CA LEU A 367 0.64 12.05 15.70
C LEU A 367 0.89 11.77 14.20
N SER A 368 0.44 12.69 13.34
CA SER A 368 0.43 12.56 11.89
C SER A 368 1.74 12.96 11.21
N LYS A 369 2.68 13.55 11.96
CA LYS A 369 3.90 14.21 11.45
C LYS A 369 3.62 15.22 10.34
N ASP A 370 2.46 15.87 10.43
CA ASP A 370 1.94 16.78 9.40
C ASP A 370 2.17 18.22 9.84
N PHE A 371 3.21 18.83 9.27
CA PHE A 371 3.62 20.20 9.58
C PHE A 371 2.80 21.26 8.84
N THR A 372 1.78 20.87 8.07
CA THR A 372 0.80 21.83 7.57
C THR A 372 -0.06 22.33 8.73
N GLU A 373 -0.46 23.60 8.73
CA GLU A 373 -1.35 24.17 9.76
C GLU A 373 -2.82 23.75 9.58
N GLU A 374 -3.11 22.73 8.75
CA GLU A 374 -4.47 22.30 8.43
C GLU A 374 -5.07 21.42 9.55
N LYS A 375 -6.13 21.92 10.19
CA LYS A 375 -6.91 21.17 11.18
C LYS A 375 -7.49 19.86 10.58
N PRO A 376 -7.61 18.78 11.37
CA PRO A 376 -8.34 17.58 10.94
C PRO A 376 -9.84 17.89 10.73
N MET A 377 -10.48 17.28 9.72
CA MET A 377 -11.90 17.55 9.39
C MET A 377 -12.85 17.15 10.53
N ALA A 378 -12.52 16.06 11.22
CA ALA A 378 -13.31 15.51 12.31
C ALA A 378 -12.44 14.60 13.19
N TRP A 379 -12.83 14.42 14.45
CA TRP A 379 -12.22 13.45 15.35
C TRP A 379 -13.25 12.71 16.21
N SER A 380 -12.84 11.57 16.75
CA SER A 380 -13.63 10.76 17.67
C SER A 380 -12.75 10.23 18.79
N HIS A 381 -12.89 10.84 19.97
CA HIS A 381 -12.28 10.37 21.22
C HIS A 381 -13.33 9.55 22.00
N PHE A 382 -13.02 8.29 22.30
CA PHE A 382 -13.90 7.42 23.06
C PHE A 382 -13.16 6.35 23.87
N ASN A 383 -13.77 5.96 24.98
CA ASN A 383 -13.39 4.79 25.77
C ASN A 383 -14.34 3.63 25.43
N ALA A 384 -13.83 2.41 25.48
CA ALA A 384 -14.49 1.22 24.97
C ALA A 384 -14.44 0.07 25.99
N GLU A 385 -15.38 0.05 26.92
CA GLU A 385 -15.50 -0.96 28.00
C GLU A 385 -16.05 -2.32 27.51
N GLY A 386 -15.92 -3.38 28.33
CA GLY A 386 -16.42 -4.74 28.07
C GLY A 386 -15.29 -5.79 28.01
N ASP A 387 -15.45 -6.84 27.18
CA ASP A 387 -14.47 -7.95 27.02
C ASP A 387 -13.03 -7.50 26.68
N VAL A 388 -12.89 -6.29 26.14
CA VAL A 388 -11.63 -5.62 25.88
C VAL A 388 -11.82 -4.17 26.23
N GLU A 389 -11.01 -3.67 27.15
CA GLU A 389 -10.95 -2.26 27.52
C GLU A 389 -9.84 -1.56 26.74
N PHE A 390 -10.19 -0.46 26.08
CA PHE A 390 -9.24 0.41 25.40
C PHE A 390 -9.78 1.84 25.28
N LYS A 391 -8.87 2.78 25.06
CA LYS A 391 -9.13 4.20 24.79
C LYS A 391 -8.63 4.48 23.37
N ALA A 392 -9.36 5.28 22.59
CA ALA A 392 -8.99 5.55 21.20
C ALA A 392 -9.32 6.99 20.80
N VAL A 393 -8.45 7.55 19.95
CA VAL A 393 -8.68 8.81 19.25
C VAL A 393 -8.47 8.57 17.77
N LEU A 394 -9.52 8.80 16.98
CA LEU A 394 -9.53 8.69 15.52
C LEU A 394 -9.69 10.08 14.90
N TYR A 395 -9.03 10.31 13.77
CA TYR A 395 -9.05 11.56 13.02
C TYR A 395 -9.34 11.31 11.54
N VAL A 396 -10.10 12.21 10.93
CA VAL A 396 -10.21 12.37 9.47
C VAL A 396 -9.21 13.45 9.05
N PRO A 397 -8.17 13.13 8.26
CA PRO A 397 -7.22 14.13 7.78
C PRO A 397 -7.89 15.11 6.79
N PRO A 398 -7.38 16.34 6.64
CA PRO A 398 -7.96 17.39 5.79
C PRO A 398 -7.84 17.09 4.27
N LYS A 399 -6.90 16.22 3.88
CA LYS A 399 -6.64 15.79 2.50
C LYS A 399 -6.33 14.31 2.46
N ALA A 400 -6.64 13.66 1.34
CA ALA A 400 -6.19 12.31 1.06
C ALA A 400 -4.68 12.28 0.76
N PRO A 401 -3.90 11.33 1.30
CA PRO A 401 -2.55 11.05 0.83
C PRO A 401 -2.55 10.77 -0.68
N HIS A 402 -1.58 11.31 -1.42
CA HIS A 402 -1.51 11.18 -2.88
C HIS A 402 -1.47 9.71 -3.34
N ASP A 403 -0.84 8.85 -2.54
CA ASP A 403 -0.70 7.41 -2.78
C ASP A 403 -1.88 6.57 -2.28
N LEU A 404 -2.88 7.14 -1.59
CA LEU A 404 -3.92 6.40 -0.85
C LEU A 404 -4.62 5.28 -1.66
N TYR A 405 -4.89 5.53 -2.94
CA TYR A 405 -5.60 4.60 -3.81
C TYR A 405 -4.65 3.70 -4.64
N GLU A 406 -3.39 4.09 -4.81
CA GLU A 406 -2.33 3.29 -5.45
C GLU A 406 -1.78 2.25 -4.47
N SER A 407 -1.51 2.69 -3.24
CA SER A 407 -1.06 1.85 -2.13
C SER A 407 -2.18 0.96 -1.56
N TYR A 408 -3.45 1.18 -1.93
CA TYR A 408 -4.62 0.46 -1.38
C TYR A 408 -4.48 -1.07 -1.38
N TYR A 409 -4.01 -1.66 -2.47
CA TYR A 409 -3.81 -3.11 -2.57
C TYR A 409 -2.42 -3.57 -2.12
N ASN A 410 -1.40 -2.73 -2.31
CA ASN A 410 0.02 -3.10 -2.18
C ASN A 410 0.64 -2.73 -0.82
N SER A 411 0.02 -1.83 -0.05
CA SER A 411 0.48 -1.36 1.24
C SER A 411 -0.36 -1.96 2.37
N ASN A 412 0.37 -2.41 3.40
CA ASN A 412 -0.12 -2.95 4.65
C ASN A 412 0.16 -1.97 5.81
N LYS A 413 0.16 -0.66 5.50
CA LYS A 413 0.38 0.41 6.48
C LYS A 413 -0.96 0.91 7.02
N ALA A 414 -1.26 0.56 8.28
CA ALA A 414 -2.37 1.14 9.00
C ALA A 414 -1.96 2.50 9.60
N ASN A 415 -2.71 3.57 9.32
CA ASN A 415 -2.44 4.89 9.92
C ASN A 415 -2.85 5.00 11.41
N LEU A 416 -3.00 3.86 12.11
CA LEU A 416 -3.29 3.79 13.54
C LEU A 416 -2.08 3.26 14.32
N LYS A 417 -1.57 4.07 15.24
CA LYS A 417 -0.53 3.63 16.19
C LYS A 417 -1.16 2.83 17.33
N LEU A 418 -0.69 1.60 17.58
CA LEU A 418 -1.10 0.83 18.75
C LEU A 418 -0.19 1.12 19.94
N TYR A 419 -0.81 1.43 21.06
CA TYR A 419 -0.19 1.54 22.38
C TYR A 419 -0.75 0.47 23.32
N VAL A 420 0.11 -0.01 24.22
CA VAL A 420 -0.31 -0.83 25.37
C VAL A 420 0.30 -0.22 26.62
N ARG A 421 -0.56 0.20 27.55
CA ARG A 421 -0.18 0.98 28.74
C ARG A 421 0.69 2.20 28.37
N ARG A 422 0.28 2.94 27.35
CA ARG A 422 0.97 4.14 26.82
C ARG A 422 2.34 3.90 26.16
N VAL A 423 2.83 2.66 26.07
CA VAL A 423 4.05 2.32 25.32
C VAL A 423 3.69 2.00 23.88
N PHE A 424 4.38 2.62 22.92
CA PHE A 424 4.21 2.33 21.50
C PHE A 424 4.65 0.89 21.18
N ILE A 425 3.77 0.13 20.55
CA ILE A 425 4.01 -1.26 20.15
C ILE A 425 4.39 -1.32 18.67
N SER A 426 3.48 -0.91 17.78
CA SER A 426 3.69 -0.85 16.34
C SER A 426 2.56 -0.06 15.65
N ASP A 427 2.85 0.45 14.45
CA ASP A 427 1.95 1.09 13.48
C ASP A 427 1.61 0.17 12.27
N GLU A 428 2.14 -1.05 12.23
CA GLU A 428 2.01 -2.01 11.13
C GLU A 428 0.86 -3.03 11.37
N PHE A 429 -0.32 -2.55 11.79
CA PHE A 429 -1.46 -3.39 12.18
C PHE A 429 -2.68 -3.31 11.25
N ASP A 430 -2.64 -4.02 10.12
CA ASP A 430 -3.77 -4.22 9.18
C ASP A 430 -5.06 -4.74 9.83
N GLU A 431 -4.95 -5.43 10.98
CA GLU A 431 -6.13 -5.98 11.65
C GLU A 431 -7.02 -4.91 12.31
N LEU A 432 -6.52 -3.71 12.63
CA LEU A 432 -7.27 -2.73 13.42
C LEU A 432 -8.36 -1.98 12.63
N LEU A 433 -8.16 -1.74 11.33
CA LEU A 433 -9.16 -1.14 10.43
C LEU A 433 -9.28 -1.93 9.12
N PRO A 434 -10.40 -1.82 8.39
CA PRO A 434 -10.50 -2.33 7.02
C PRO A 434 -9.80 -1.35 6.05
N LYS A 435 -9.37 -1.85 4.87
CA LYS A 435 -8.64 -1.04 3.88
C LYS A 435 -9.39 0.22 3.45
N TYR A 436 -10.71 0.15 3.30
CA TYR A 436 -11.54 1.33 2.99
C TYR A 436 -11.57 2.43 4.09
N LEU A 437 -10.98 2.21 5.27
CA LEU A 437 -10.78 3.22 6.32
C LEU A 437 -9.29 3.50 6.61
N SER A 438 -8.35 3.03 5.77
CA SER A 438 -6.91 3.21 5.98
C SER A 438 -6.47 4.67 6.07
N PHE A 439 -7.24 5.59 5.48
CA PHE A 439 -7.00 7.04 5.55
C PHE A 439 -7.16 7.65 6.95
N LEU A 440 -7.82 6.95 7.89
CA LEU A 440 -8.00 7.45 9.26
C LEU A 440 -6.67 7.42 10.03
N LYS A 441 -6.20 8.59 10.45
CA LYS A 441 -5.07 8.72 11.38
C LYS A 441 -5.57 8.56 12.81
N GLY A 442 -4.79 7.99 13.71
CA GLY A 442 -5.25 7.81 15.10
C GLY A 442 -4.35 6.94 15.96
N LEU A 443 -4.85 6.64 17.16
CA LEU A 443 -4.24 5.68 18.06
C LEU A 443 -5.29 4.86 18.82
N VAL A 444 -4.81 3.73 19.34
CA VAL A 444 -5.54 2.85 20.25
C VAL A 444 -4.61 2.52 21.41
N ASP A 445 -5.00 2.81 22.64
CA ASP A 445 -4.27 2.43 23.86
C ASP A 445 -5.10 1.45 24.68
N SER A 446 -4.53 0.31 25.04
CA SER A 446 -5.20 -0.72 25.85
C SER A 446 -4.32 -1.16 27.01
N ASP A 447 -4.89 -1.18 28.21
CA ASP A 447 -4.21 -1.66 29.42
C ASP A 447 -4.22 -3.21 29.54
N THR A 448 -5.01 -3.90 28.68
CA THR A 448 -5.40 -5.33 28.82
C THR A 448 -4.88 -6.26 27.72
N LEU A 449 -4.20 -5.75 26.68
CA LEU A 449 -3.67 -6.61 25.61
C LEU A 449 -2.42 -7.37 26.06
N PRO A 450 -2.33 -8.70 25.82
CA PRO A 450 -1.13 -9.47 26.13
C PRO A 450 -0.01 -9.13 25.13
N LEU A 451 1.09 -8.60 25.65
CA LEU A 451 2.31 -8.35 24.87
C LEU A 451 3.14 -9.63 24.74
N ASN A 452 3.84 -9.77 23.61
CA ASN A 452 4.96 -10.70 23.52
C ASN A 452 6.17 -10.17 24.33
N VAL A 453 7.21 -10.99 24.49
CA VAL A 453 8.38 -10.64 25.31
C VAL A 453 9.21 -9.51 24.68
N SER A 454 9.25 -9.38 23.35
CA SER A 454 9.95 -8.26 22.66
C SER A 454 9.18 -6.93 22.72
N ARG A 455 7.88 -6.98 23.06
CA ARG A 455 6.90 -5.86 22.99
C ARG A 455 6.76 -5.22 21.60
N GLU A 456 7.18 -5.90 20.53
CA GLU A 456 7.07 -5.42 19.14
C GLU A 456 5.86 -6.02 18.40
N MET A 457 5.41 -7.22 18.79
CA MET A 457 4.29 -7.90 18.14
C MET A 457 3.23 -8.34 19.16
N LEU A 458 1.96 -8.22 18.80
CA LEU A 458 0.88 -8.84 19.57
C LEU A 458 0.84 -10.35 19.28
N GLN A 459 0.61 -11.14 20.34
CA GLN A 459 0.13 -12.51 20.15
C GLN A 459 -1.29 -12.47 19.56
N GLN A 460 -1.56 -13.30 18.55
CA GLN A 460 -2.87 -13.31 17.86
C GLN A 460 -4.01 -13.59 18.85
N HIS A 461 -4.75 -12.55 19.22
CA HIS A 461 -5.78 -12.61 20.25
C HIS A 461 -7.15 -12.20 19.71
N SER A 462 -8.22 -12.85 20.20
CA SER A 462 -9.60 -12.55 19.80
C SER A 462 -10.01 -11.10 20.06
N SER A 463 -9.33 -10.40 20.98
CA SER A 463 -9.54 -8.99 21.29
C SER A 463 -9.44 -8.07 20.08
N LEU A 464 -8.50 -8.32 19.15
CA LEU A 464 -8.29 -7.46 17.97
C LEU A 464 -9.55 -7.37 17.09
N LYS A 465 -10.27 -8.49 16.94
CA LYS A 465 -11.53 -8.54 16.18
C LYS A 465 -12.65 -7.73 16.86
N THR A 466 -12.63 -7.64 18.19
CA THR A 466 -13.56 -6.80 18.97
C THR A 466 -13.18 -5.33 18.90
N ILE A 467 -11.88 -5.00 18.98
CA ILE A 467 -11.33 -3.66 18.78
C ILE A 467 -11.72 -3.15 17.38
N LYS A 468 -11.41 -3.90 16.31
CA LYS A 468 -11.75 -3.57 14.91
C LYS A 468 -13.23 -3.22 14.75
N LYS A 469 -14.14 -4.03 15.28
CA LYS A 469 -15.60 -3.79 15.22
C LYS A 469 -16.02 -2.51 15.94
N LYS A 470 -15.46 -2.22 17.12
CA LYS A 470 -15.74 -0.98 17.87
C LYS A 470 -15.16 0.25 17.14
N LEU A 471 -13.95 0.16 16.58
CA LEU A 471 -13.31 1.22 15.78
C LEU A 471 -14.13 1.56 14.53
N ILE A 472 -14.46 0.56 13.68
CA ILE A 472 -15.30 0.77 12.49
C ILE A 472 -16.63 1.42 12.87
N ARG A 473 -17.25 0.98 13.98
CA ARG A 473 -18.51 1.57 14.43
C ARG A 473 -18.37 3.06 14.72
N LYS A 474 -17.35 3.45 15.49
CA LYS A 474 -17.09 4.84 15.89
C LYS A 474 -16.63 5.71 14.74
N ALA A 475 -15.80 5.18 13.83
CA ALA A 475 -15.41 5.85 12.59
C ALA A 475 -16.62 6.21 11.71
N LEU A 476 -17.52 5.26 11.46
CA LEU A 476 -18.72 5.52 10.68
C LEU A 476 -19.72 6.44 11.39
N ASP A 477 -19.80 6.38 12.73
CA ASP A 477 -20.62 7.33 13.50
C ASP A 477 -20.02 8.75 13.49
N MET A 478 -18.68 8.90 13.45
CA MET A 478 -17.97 10.18 13.30
C MET A 478 -18.21 10.80 11.91
N ILE A 479 -18.01 10.03 10.85
CA ILE A 479 -18.25 10.49 9.46
C ILE A 479 -19.73 10.84 9.26
N ARG A 480 -20.66 10.07 9.88
CA ARG A 480 -22.08 10.40 9.87
C ARG A 480 -22.38 11.72 10.57
N LYS A 481 -21.77 12.00 11.73
CA LYS A 481 -21.93 13.30 12.41
C LYS A 481 -21.42 14.46 11.55
N LEU A 482 -20.31 14.29 10.85
CA LEU A 482 -19.80 15.29 9.90
C LEU A 482 -20.85 15.62 8.82
N ALA A 483 -21.65 14.64 8.38
CA ALA A 483 -22.77 14.86 7.47
C ALA A 483 -24.02 15.49 8.13
N GLU A 484 -24.28 15.18 9.41
CA GLU A 484 -25.44 15.70 10.15
C GLU A 484 -25.22 17.13 10.69
N GLU A 485 -23.96 17.54 10.87
CA GLU A 485 -23.57 18.88 11.34
C GLU A 485 -23.29 19.89 10.20
N ASP A 486 -23.24 19.46 8.93
CA ASP A 486 -23.03 20.34 7.77
C ASP A 486 -24.35 21.05 7.37
N PRO A 487 -24.46 22.39 7.48
CA PRO A 487 -25.68 23.13 7.14
C PRO A 487 -26.17 22.97 5.69
N ASP A 488 -25.28 22.63 4.74
CA ASP A 488 -25.67 22.42 3.33
C ASP A 488 -26.32 21.03 3.10
N GLU A 489 -26.18 20.09 4.04
CA GLU A 489 -26.84 18.77 4.03
C GLU A 489 -28.25 18.81 4.67
N ILE A 490 -28.53 19.81 5.50
CA ILE A 490 -29.79 20.00 6.23
C ILE A 490 -30.89 20.53 5.30
N HIS A 491 -32.11 19.98 5.43
CA HIS A 491 -33.25 20.30 4.57
C HIS A 491 -33.81 21.72 4.76
N ASP A 492 -34.36 22.32 3.70
CA ASP A 492 -34.98 23.65 3.73
C ASP A 492 -36.17 23.78 4.71
N ASP A 493 -36.85 22.68 5.04
CA ASP A 493 -37.90 22.67 6.08
C ASP A 493 -37.32 22.76 7.51
N ASP A 494 -36.09 22.24 7.73
CA ASP A 494 -35.40 22.21 9.02
C ASP A 494 -34.49 23.44 9.24
N LYS A 495 -34.08 24.14 8.16
CA LYS A 495 -33.20 25.34 8.23
C LYS A 495 -33.74 26.49 9.10
N LYS A 496 -35.06 26.58 9.30
CA LYS A 496 -35.72 27.68 10.04
C LYS A 496 -35.31 27.83 11.50
N ASP A 497 -34.77 26.76 12.10
CA ASP A 497 -34.26 26.79 13.48
C ASP A 497 -32.72 26.96 13.56
N VAL A 498 -32.00 26.79 12.45
CA VAL A 498 -30.51 26.82 12.40
C VAL A 498 -29.95 28.20 12.03
N GLU A 499 -30.66 29.02 11.24
CA GLU A 499 -30.22 30.37 10.83
C GLU A 499 -30.09 31.40 11.98
N LYS A 500 -30.35 31.02 13.24
CA LYS A 500 -30.30 31.92 14.41
C LYS A 500 -28.98 31.97 15.16
N SER A 501 -28.02 31.11 14.83
CA SER A 501 -26.67 31.10 15.43
C SER A 501 -25.61 31.43 14.38
N GLY A 502 -25.03 32.63 14.45
CA GLY A 502 -23.99 33.12 13.54
C GLY A 502 -22.60 32.48 13.70
N GLU A 503 -22.53 31.25 14.21
CA GLU A 503 -21.30 30.46 14.40
C GLU A 503 -21.11 29.38 13.32
N ASN A 504 -22.06 29.23 12.37
CA ASN A 504 -22.15 28.06 11.50
C ASN A 504 -21.38 28.15 10.15
N ASP A 505 -20.72 29.26 9.82
CA ASP A 505 -20.01 29.39 8.53
C ASP A 505 -18.79 28.47 8.42
N GLU A 506 -18.10 28.14 9.52
CA GLU A 506 -16.93 27.24 9.51
C GLU A 506 -17.30 25.76 9.23
N LYS A 507 -18.51 25.34 9.57
CA LYS A 507 -19.00 23.96 9.37
C LYS A 507 -19.57 23.69 7.98
N LYS A 508 -19.78 24.75 7.19
CA LYS A 508 -20.44 24.69 5.89
C LYS A 508 -19.60 23.98 4.83
N GLY A 509 -20.19 22.99 4.17
CA GLY A 509 -19.56 22.23 3.10
C GLY A 509 -18.44 21.28 3.57
N GLN A 510 -18.27 21.08 4.88
CA GLN A 510 -17.26 20.16 5.43
C GLN A 510 -17.50 18.71 4.99
N TYR A 511 -18.77 18.28 4.86
CA TYR A 511 -19.07 16.95 4.32
C TYR A 511 -18.82 16.86 2.82
N THR A 512 -19.00 17.96 2.08
CA THR A 512 -18.61 18.03 0.65
C THR A 512 -17.10 17.91 0.48
N LYS A 513 -16.29 18.58 1.33
CA LYS A 513 -14.83 18.40 1.35
C LYS A 513 -14.45 16.94 1.62
N PHE A 514 -15.01 16.35 2.69
CA PHE A 514 -14.81 14.93 3.00
C PHE A 514 -15.17 14.01 1.82
N TRP A 515 -16.28 14.26 1.14
CA TRP A 515 -16.72 13.44 0.02
C TRP A 515 -15.79 13.52 -1.19
N ASN A 516 -15.22 14.70 -1.47
CA ASN A 516 -14.29 14.89 -2.59
C ASN A 516 -12.98 14.11 -2.37
N GLU A 517 -12.46 14.10 -1.14
CA GLU A 517 -11.22 13.40 -0.76
C GLU A 517 -11.43 11.88 -0.59
N PHE A 518 -12.48 11.48 0.15
CA PHE A 518 -12.67 10.11 0.66
C PHE A 518 -13.92 9.40 0.14
N GLY A 519 -14.70 10.01 -0.76
CA GLY A 519 -15.92 9.41 -1.33
C GLY A 519 -15.66 8.06 -2.02
N LYS A 520 -14.53 7.91 -2.71
CA LYS A 520 -14.09 6.63 -3.29
C LYS A 520 -13.88 5.55 -2.21
N SER A 521 -13.29 5.92 -1.08
CA SER A 521 -13.12 5.02 0.08
C SER A 521 -14.48 4.58 0.66
N VAL A 522 -15.48 5.47 0.75
CA VAL A 522 -16.85 5.10 1.16
C VAL A 522 -17.49 4.12 0.16
N LYS A 523 -17.29 4.33 -1.15
CA LYS A 523 -17.78 3.44 -2.21
C LYS A 523 -17.13 2.05 -2.16
N LEU A 524 -15.80 1.98 -1.95
CA LEU A 524 -15.06 0.72 -1.73
C LEU A 524 -15.56 -0.03 -0.49
N GLY A 525 -15.84 0.67 0.60
CA GLY A 525 -16.42 0.07 1.80
C GLY A 525 -17.76 -0.62 1.58
N ILE A 526 -18.59 -0.16 0.64
CA ILE A 526 -19.85 -0.81 0.29
C ILE A 526 -19.62 -2.11 -0.50
N ILE A 527 -18.56 -2.16 -1.31
CA ILE A 527 -18.15 -3.36 -2.03
C ILE A 527 -17.66 -4.41 -1.02
N GLU A 528 -16.71 -4.03 -0.16
CA GLU A 528 -15.99 -4.93 0.76
C GLU A 528 -16.78 -5.30 2.03
N ASP A 529 -17.34 -4.31 2.76
CA ASP A 529 -17.96 -4.54 4.06
C ASP A 529 -19.47 -4.74 3.95
N ALA A 530 -19.86 -6.00 3.73
CA ALA A 530 -21.25 -6.42 3.72
C ALA A 530 -21.99 -6.20 5.06
N ALA A 531 -21.30 -6.10 6.20
CA ALA A 531 -21.92 -5.92 7.51
C ALA A 531 -22.25 -4.44 7.80
N ASN A 532 -21.43 -3.50 7.31
CA ASN A 532 -21.67 -2.07 7.44
C ASN A 532 -22.28 -1.40 6.20
N ARG A 533 -22.49 -2.13 5.09
CA ARG A 533 -23.10 -1.66 3.83
C ARG A 533 -24.28 -0.69 4.01
N ASN A 534 -25.25 -1.03 4.86
CA ASN A 534 -26.44 -0.19 5.08
C ASN A 534 -26.14 1.13 5.81
N ARG A 535 -25.06 1.20 6.61
CA ARG A 535 -24.60 2.44 7.26
C ARG A 535 -23.81 3.29 6.27
N LEU A 536 -22.92 2.66 5.50
CA LEU A 536 -22.15 3.31 4.45
C LEU A 536 -23.03 3.89 3.33
N ALA A 537 -24.13 3.21 2.96
CA ALA A 537 -25.06 3.70 1.95
C ALA A 537 -25.67 5.08 2.30
N LYS A 538 -25.79 5.43 3.59
CA LYS A 538 -26.28 6.75 4.05
C LYS A 538 -25.25 7.88 3.86
N LEU A 539 -23.98 7.51 3.77
CA LEU A 539 -22.85 8.42 3.57
C LEU A 539 -22.63 8.75 2.09
N LEU A 540 -23.24 7.99 1.16
CA LEU A 540 -23.13 8.23 -0.27
C LEU A 540 -23.67 9.61 -0.69
N ARG A 541 -22.97 10.27 -1.62
CA ARG A 541 -23.39 11.52 -2.26
C ARG A 541 -23.17 11.47 -3.76
N PHE A 542 -24.13 12.02 -4.50
CA PHE A 542 -24.13 11.97 -5.96
C PHE A 542 -24.75 13.23 -6.55
N GLU A 543 -24.48 13.48 -7.82
CA GLU A 543 -25.21 14.48 -8.59
C GLU A 543 -26.49 13.86 -9.21
N THR A 544 -27.46 14.70 -9.55
CA THR A 544 -28.72 14.27 -10.17
C THR A 544 -29.19 15.27 -11.21
N THR A 545 -30.13 14.85 -12.06
CA THR A 545 -30.88 15.70 -12.99
C THR A 545 -31.71 16.82 -12.34
N LYS A 546 -31.67 17.00 -11.00
CA LYS A 546 -32.41 18.03 -10.25
C LYS A 546 -31.60 18.67 -9.12
N SER A 547 -30.29 18.41 -9.02
CA SER A 547 -29.45 18.99 -7.97
C SER A 547 -28.55 20.12 -8.46
N ASP A 548 -28.64 20.53 -9.73
CA ASP A 548 -28.06 21.76 -10.27
C ASP A 548 -26.55 21.95 -10.00
N GLY A 549 -25.77 20.85 -9.99
CA GLY A 549 -24.34 20.89 -9.67
C GLY A 549 -24.00 20.47 -8.24
N LYS A 550 -25.01 20.32 -7.37
CA LYS A 550 -24.82 19.97 -5.96
C LYS A 550 -24.90 18.47 -5.76
N LEU A 551 -24.13 18.01 -4.78
CA LEU A 551 -24.22 16.69 -4.20
C LEU A 551 -25.56 16.52 -3.45
N THR A 552 -26.14 15.32 -3.51
CA THR A 552 -27.36 14.96 -2.79
C THR A 552 -27.29 13.51 -2.30
N SER A 553 -27.94 13.22 -1.17
CA SER A 553 -27.97 11.88 -0.57
C SER A 553 -29.12 11.01 -1.13
N LEU A 554 -29.02 9.69 -0.92
CA LEU A 554 -30.11 8.76 -1.26
C LEU A 554 -31.40 9.06 -0.50
N ASP A 555 -31.32 9.50 0.76
CA ASP A 555 -32.49 9.90 1.56
C ASP A 555 -33.17 11.16 0.97
N GLN A 556 -32.37 12.14 0.52
CA GLN A 556 -32.87 13.33 -0.18
C GLN A 556 -33.54 12.96 -1.52
N TYR A 557 -32.96 12.05 -2.31
CA TYR A 557 -33.60 11.53 -3.54
C TYR A 557 -34.94 10.83 -3.22
N ILE A 558 -34.99 9.97 -2.20
CA ILE A 558 -36.21 9.24 -1.81
C ILE A 558 -37.33 10.20 -1.43
N LYS A 559 -37.03 11.29 -0.69
CA LYS A 559 -38.00 12.34 -0.35
C LYS A 559 -38.57 13.04 -1.60
N ARG A 560 -37.81 13.14 -2.69
CA ARG A 560 -38.22 13.74 -3.98
C ARG A 560 -38.83 12.76 -4.99
N MET A 561 -38.90 11.45 -4.67
CA MET A 561 -39.49 10.44 -5.55
C MET A 561 -40.98 10.72 -5.85
N LYS A 562 -41.39 10.43 -7.09
CA LYS A 562 -42.79 10.64 -7.50
C LYS A 562 -43.74 9.63 -6.84
N LYS A 563 -44.96 10.07 -6.52
CA LYS A 563 -46.01 9.20 -5.98
C LYS A 563 -46.28 8.01 -6.91
N GLY A 564 -45.95 6.80 -6.44
CA GLY A 564 -46.06 5.55 -7.21
C GLY A 564 -44.78 5.10 -7.92
N GLN A 565 -43.69 5.89 -7.86
CA GLN A 565 -42.35 5.45 -8.24
C GLN A 565 -41.88 4.37 -7.25
N LYS A 566 -41.31 3.28 -7.78
CA LYS A 566 -40.84 2.14 -6.98
C LYS A 566 -39.32 2.02 -6.93
N ASP A 567 -38.69 2.44 -8.01
CA ASP A 567 -37.28 2.21 -8.28
C ASP A 567 -36.53 3.55 -8.30
N VAL A 568 -35.29 3.58 -7.80
CA VAL A 568 -34.34 4.68 -7.91
C VAL A 568 -33.69 4.59 -9.29
N PHE A 569 -33.81 5.65 -10.10
CA PHE A 569 -33.23 5.68 -11.43
C PHE A 569 -31.81 6.25 -11.38
N TYR A 570 -30.88 5.60 -12.07
CA TYR A 570 -29.49 6.05 -12.17
C TYR A 570 -28.93 5.78 -13.57
N ILE A 571 -27.87 6.50 -13.94
CA ILE A 571 -27.10 6.32 -15.17
C ILE A 571 -25.59 6.39 -14.87
N THR A 572 -24.80 5.61 -15.60
CA THR A 572 -23.34 5.47 -15.43
C THR A 572 -22.61 5.86 -16.71
N GLY A 573 -21.50 6.60 -16.60
CA GLY A 573 -20.73 7.12 -17.74
C GLY A 573 -19.38 7.71 -17.33
N SER A 574 -18.68 8.37 -18.24
CA SER A 574 -17.34 8.95 -17.96
C SER A 574 -17.36 10.41 -17.54
N SER A 575 -18.41 11.17 -17.86
CA SER A 575 -18.56 12.56 -17.38
C SER A 575 -20.02 12.94 -17.19
N ARG A 576 -20.28 13.91 -16.30
CA ARG A 576 -21.62 14.46 -16.06
C ARG A 576 -22.24 15.02 -17.34
N GLU A 577 -21.47 15.78 -18.12
CA GLU A 577 -21.93 16.43 -19.35
C GLU A 577 -22.41 15.44 -20.41
N GLN A 578 -21.73 14.30 -20.54
CA GLN A 578 -22.14 13.20 -21.41
C GLN A 578 -23.45 12.57 -20.92
N LEU A 579 -23.56 12.35 -19.61
CA LEU A 579 -24.74 11.75 -18.99
C LEU A 579 -25.98 12.64 -19.10
N GLU A 580 -25.83 13.94 -18.86
CA GLU A 580 -26.92 14.92 -18.91
C GLU A 580 -27.55 15.04 -20.31
N LYS A 581 -26.72 14.89 -21.37
CA LYS A 581 -27.15 14.89 -22.78
C LYS A 581 -27.60 13.52 -23.28
N SER A 582 -27.64 12.49 -22.44
CA SER A 582 -27.86 11.11 -22.88
C SER A 582 -29.31 10.84 -23.35
N PRO A 583 -29.52 10.16 -24.51
CA PRO A 583 -30.86 9.82 -25.00
C PRO A 583 -31.64 8.90 -24.05
N PHE A 584 -30.97 8.22 -23.12
CA PHE A 584 -31.62 7.42 -22.08
C PHE A 584 -32.51 8.23 -21.13
N LEU A 585 -32.30 9.55 -21.03
CA LEU A 585 -32.98 10.42 -20.05
C LEU A 585 -34.21 11.15 -20.60
N GLU A 586 -34.36 11.30 -21.93
CA GLU A 586 -35.33 12.22 -22.55
C GLU A 586 -36.75 12.11 -21.98
N ARG A 587 -37.36 10.91 -22.01
CA ARG A 587 -38.73 10.70 -21.53
C ARG A 587 -38.83 10.61 -20.01
N LEU A 588 -37.73 10.37 -19.30
CA LEU A 588 -37.67 10.46 -17.84
C LEU A 588 -37.74 11.91 -17.39
N ILE A 589 -36.91 12.78 -17.98
CA ILE A 589 -36.89 14.24 -17.75
C ILE A 589 -38.22 14.86 -18.19
N LYS A 590 -38.74 14.55 -19.39
CA LYS A 590 -40.07 15.02 -19.82
C LYS A 590 -41.23 14.54 -18.93
N LYS A 591 -41.11 13.37 -18.29
CA LYS A 591 -42.05 12.90 -17.25
C LYS A 591 -41.65 13.35 -15.83
N GLY A 592 -40.63 14.19 -15.68
CA GLY A 592 -40.15 14.82 -14.43
C GLY A 592 -39.60 13.85 -13.38
N TYR A 593 -39.16 12.67 -13.78
CA TYR A 593 -38.41 11.77 -12.89
C TYR A 593 -37.01 12.33 -12.62
N GLU A 594 -36.45 11.97 -11.48
CA GLU A 594 -35.08 12.31 -11.09
C GLU A 594 -34.17 11.13 -11.40
N VAL A 595 -32.98 11.37 -11.93
CA VAL A 595 -31.98 10.33 -12.23
C VAL A 595 -30.65 10.72 -11.59
N ILE A 596 -30.00 9.75 -10.95
CA ILE A 596 -28.67 9.90 -10.35
C ILE A 596 -27.59 9.73 -11.42
N PHE A 597 -26.58 10.60 -11.40
CA PHE A 597 -25.38 10.51 -12.22
C PHE A 597 -24.26 9.80 -11.45
N PHE A 598 -23.69 8.76 -12.05
CA PHE A 598 -22.51 8.05 -11.58
C PHE A 598 -21.39 8.20 -12.60
N THR A 599 -20.34 8.92 -12.22
CA THR A 599 -19.22 9.31 -13.09
C THR A 599 -17.91 8.59 -12.76
N ASP A 600 -17.78 8.00 -11.57
CA ASP A 600 -16.56 7.26 -11.21
C ASP A 600 -16.61 5.82 -11.74
N PRO A 601 -15.49 5.25 -12.21
CA PRO A 601 -15.43 3.83 -12.57
C PRO A 601 -15.84 2.88 -11.44
N VAL A 602 -15.60 3.26 -10.17
CA VAL A 602 -15.98 2.46 -8.99
C VAL A 602 -17.50 2.36 -8.81
N ASP A 603 -18.30 3.30 -9.35
CA ASP A 603 -19.77 3.28 -9.22
C ASP A 603 -20.40 2.09 -9.96
N GLU A 604 -19.81 1.63 -11.07
CA GLU A 604 -20.28 0.44 -11.79
C GLU A 604 -20.05 -0.87 -11.01
N TYR A 605 -19.09 -0.88 -10.08
CA TYR A 605 -18.90 -1.99 -9.14
C TYR A 605 -19.80 -1.83 -7.93
N LEU A 606 -19.89 -0.61 -7.36
CA LEU A 606 -20.78 -0.26 -6.24
C LEU A 606 -22.20 -0.80 -6.46
N MET A 607 -22.75 -0.57 -7.66
CA MET A 607 -24.12 -0.97 -8.01
C MET A 607 -24.32 -2.47 -8.23
N GLN A 608 -23.26 -3.29 -8.20
CA GLN A 608 -23.37 -4.75 -8.14
C GLN A 608 -23.59 -5.26 -6.71
N TYR A 609 -23.25 -4.46 -5.69
CA TYR A 609 -23.41 -4.81 -4.28
C TYR A 609 -24.58 -4.07 -3.62
N LEU A 610 -24.90 -2.85 -4.07
CA LEU A 610 -26.03 -2.05 -3.58
C LEU A 610 -27.31 -2.32 -4.39
N MET A 611 -27.95 -3.46 -4.13
CA MET A 611 -29.16 -3.92 -4.85
C MET A 611 -30.41 -3.08 -4.57
N ASP A 612 -30.57 -2.64 -3.32
CA ASP A 612 -31.69 -1.82 -2.84
C ASP A 612 -31.27 -0.94 -1.65
N TYR A 613 -32.10 0.08 -1.38
CA TYR A 613 -31.94 1.02 -0.27
C TYR A 613 -33.33 1.48 0.20
N GLU A 614 -33.64 1.33 1.49
CA GLU A 614 -34.94 1.67 2.10
C GLU A 614 -36.16 1.14 1.29
N ASP A 615 -36.13 -0.17 0.99
CA ASP A 615 -37.08 -0.91 0.15
C ASP A 615 -37.21 -0.42 -1.31
N LYS A 616 -36.33 0.48 -1.79
CA LYS A 616 -36.27 0.93 -3.19
C LYS A 616 -35.19 0.19 -3.94
N LYS A 617 -35.53 -0.39 -5.10
CA LYS A 617 -34.55 -1.04 -5.98
C LYS A 617 -33.89 -0.01 -6.89
N PHE A 618 -32.64 -0.23 -7.23
CA PHE A 618 -31.97 0.57 -8.25
C PHE A 618 -32.28 0.04 -9.66
N GLN A 619 -32.48 0.95 -10.61
CA GLN A 619 -32.72 0.64 -12.02
C GLN A 619 -31.83 1.52 -12.90
N ASN A 620 -30.83 0.91 -13.54
CA ASN A 620 -30.01 1.59 -14.53
C ASN A 620 -30.88 1.95 -15.75
N VAL A 621 -30.84 3.20 -16.19
CA VAL A 621 -31.61 3.72 -17.33
C VAL A 621 -30.95 3.47 -18.68
N SER A 622 -29.73 2.88 -18.74
CA SER A 622 -29.13 2.34 -19.98
C SER A 622 -29.41 0.84 -20.18
N LYS A 623 -29.98 0.14 -19.18
CA LYS A 623 -30.36 -1.27 -19.25
C LYS A 623 -31.81 -1.51 -19.67
N GLU A 624 -32.12 -2.71 -20.11
CA GLU A 624 -33.48 -3.18 -20.38
C GLU A 624 -34.35 -3.18 -19.10
N GLY A 625 -35.67 -3.09 -19.28
CA GLY A 625 -36.65 -3.28 -18.21
C GLY A 625 -37.18 -2.01 -17.56
N LEU A 626 -36.78 -0.83 -18.04
CA LEU A 626 -37.26 0.47 -17.56
C LEU A 626 -38.79 0.63 -17.69
N LYS A 627 -39.46 1.01 -16.60
CA LYS A 627 -40.93 1.11 -16.49
C LYS A 627 -41.38 2.55 -16.25
N VAL A 628 -41.61 3.30 -17.33
CA VAL A 628 -41.95 4.73 -17.25
C VAL A 628 -43.46 4.98 -17.32
N GLY A 629 -44.20 4.45 -16.34
CA GLY A 629 -45.67 4.48 -16.29
C GLY A 629 -46.35 3.49 -17.26
N LYS A 630 -47.67 3.60 -17.43
CA LYS A 630 -48.44 2.86 -18.45
C LYS A 630 -48.98 3.85 -19.47
N ASP A 631 -48.51 3.79 -20.71
CA ASP A 631 -49.15 4.48 -21.83
C ASP A 631 -50.18 3.54 -22.49
N SER A 632 -51.41 4.00 -22.71
CA SER A 632 -52.51 3.14 -23.18
C SER A 632 -52.32 2.65 -24.62
N LYS A 633 -51.52 3.38 -25.42
CA LYS A 633 -51.26 3.11 -26.85
C LYS A 633 -50.08 2.19 -27.13
N ASP A 634 -49.33 1.76 -26.11
CA ASP A 634 -48.12 0.94 -26.30
C ASP A 634 -48.39 -0.39 -27.03
N LYS A 635 -49.59 -0.96 -26.89
CA LYS A 635 -49.97 -2.20 -27.61
C LYS A 635 -50.20 -1.98 -29.10
N GLU A 636 -50.89 -0.88 -29.45
CA GLU A 636 -51.20 -0.54 -30.85
C GLU A 636 -49.91 -0.24 -31.62
N LEU A 637 -49.01 0.55 -31.01
CA LEU A 637 -47.71 0.85 -31.59
C LEU A 637 -46.86 -0.41 -31.80
N LYS A 638 -46.84 -1.34 -30.82
CA LYS A 638 -46.05 -2.57 -30.93
C LYS A 638 -46.49 -3.47 -32.07
N GLU A 639 -47.79 -3.58 -32.34
CA GLU A 639 -48.25 -4.34 -33.51
C GLU A 639 -47.98 -3.58 -34.81
N ALA A 640 -48.13 -2.25 -34.82
CA ALA A 640 -47.94 -1.40 -36.00
C ALA A 640 -46.48 -1.26 -36.50
N PHE A 641 -45.47 -1.59 -35.69
CA PHE A 641 -44.04 -1.58 -36.05
C PHE A 641 -43.38 -2.96 -36.00
N LYS A 642 -44.18 -4.02 -35.79
CA LYS A 642 -43.72 -5.41 -35.62
C LYS A 642 -42.88 -5.92 -36.79
N GLU A 643 -43.28 -5.58 -38.01
CA GLU A 643 -42.57 -5.95 -39.25
C GLU A 643 -41.19 -5.29 -39.33
N LEU A 644 -41.11 -3.97 -39.13
CA LEU A 644 -39.84 -3.24 -39.00
C LEU A 644 -38.92 -3.86 -37.95
N THR A 645 -39.43 -4.12 -36.74
CA THR A 645 -38.60 -4.70 -35.67
C THR A 645 -38.08 -6.10 -36.01
N LYS A 646 -38.87 -6.91 -36.73
CA LYS A 646 -38.46 -8.25 -37.16
C LYS A 646 -37.43 -8.20 -38.29
N TRP A 647 -37.62 -7.31 -39.26
CA TRP A 647 -36.69 -7.10 -40.38
C TRP A 647 -35.33 -6.58 -39.89
N TRP A 648 -35.33 -5.54 -39.06
CA TRP A 648 -34.09 -4.91 -38.58
C TRP A 648 -33.29 -5.88 -37.70
N LYS A 649 -33.97 -6.70 -36.88
CA LYS A 649 -33.35 -7.80 -36.14
C LYS A 649 -32.67 -8.84 -37.05
N GLY A 650 -33.24 -9.11 -38.22
CA GLY A 650 -32.65 -10.02 -39.21
C GLY A 650 -31.34 -9.48 -39.78
N ASN A 651 -31.31 -8.20 -40.14
CA ASN A 651 -30.11 -7.55 -40.68
C ASN A 651 -29.00 -7.37 -39.63
N LEU A 652 -29.36 -7.22 -38.35
CA LEU A 652 -28.41 -7.11 -37.23
C LEU A 652 -27.98 -8.47 -36.64
N ALA A 653 -28.19 -9.58 -37.35
CA ALA A 653 -27.86 -10.92 -36.85
C ALA A 653 -26.36 -11.14 -36.59
N SER A 654 -25.48 -10.41 -37.29
CA SER A 654 -24.03 -10.39 -37.07
C SER A 654 -23.59 -9.53 -35.87
N GLU A 655 -24.44 -8.62 -35.40
CA GLU A 655 -24.06 -7.48 -34.52
C GLU A 655 -24.26 -7.72 -33.02
N ASN A 656 -24.39 -8.99 -32.58
CA ASN A 656 -24.69 -9.39 -31.19
C ASN A 656 -25.96 -8.72 -30.60
N VAL A 657 -26.96 -8.46 -31.45
CA VAL A 657 -28.26 -7.90 -31.06
C VAL A 657 -29.25 -9.03 -30.75
N ASP A 658 -29.78 -9.08 -29.53
CA ASP A 658 -30.79 -10.07 -29.13
C ASP A 658 -32.18 -9.74 -29.66
N ASP A 659 -32.55 -8.46 -29.72
CA ASP A 659 -33.88 -8.02 -30.13
C ASP A 659 -33.94 -6.56 -30.56
N VAL A 660 -34.98 -6.20 -31.32
CA VAL A 660 -35.32 -4.81 -31.66
C VAL A 660 -36.73 -4.51 -31.13
N LYS A 661 -36.88 -3.46 -30.33
CA LYS A 661 -38.11 -3.16 -29.57
C LYS A 661 -38.50 -1.69 -29.67
N ILE A 662 -39.79 -1.40 -29.46
CA ILE A 662 -40.22 -0.01 -29.25
C ILE A 662 -39.74 0.50 -27.89
N SER A 663 -39.15 1.70 -27.90
CA SER A 663 -38.63 2.35 -26.70
C SER A 663 -39.72 2.88 -25.77
N ASN A 664 -39.46 2.73 -24.47
CA ASN A 664 -40.20 3.42 -23.40
C ASN A 664 -39.48 4.67 -22.87
N ARG A 665 -38.23 4.93 -23.30
CA ARG A 665 -37.32 5.96 -22.76
C ARG A 665 -37.02 7.11 -23.72
N LEU A 666 -37.07 6.86 -25.02
CA LEU A 666 -36.91 7.89 -26.06
C LEU A 666 -38.13 8.80 -26.17
N ALA A 667 -37.87 10.02 -26.62
CA ALA A 667 -38.83 11.06 -26.99
C ALA A 667 -38.47 11.70 -28.34
N ASP A 668 -37.22 12.16 -28.52
CA ASP A 668 -36.79 12.88 -29.73
C ASP A 668 -35.77 12.07 -30.53
N THR A 669 -34.77 11.45 -29.90
CA THR A 669 -33.81 10.55 -30.58
C THR A 669 -34.51 9.40 -31.34
N PRO A 670 -34.04 9.02 -32.56
CA PRO A 670 -34.62 7.97 -33.39
C PRO A 670 -34.52 6.55 -32.80
N CYS A 671 -33.35 6.17 -32.29
CA CYS A 671 -33.10 4.84 -31.74
C CYS A 671 -31.88 4.85 -30.80
N VAL A 672 -31.81 3.90 -29.88
CA VAL A 672 -30.73 3.79 -28.87
C VAL A 672 -30.46 2.32 -28.57
N VAL A 673 -29.22 1.96 -28.21
CA VAL A 673 -28.84 0.59 -27.87
C VAL A 673 -28.81 0.43 -26.35
N VAL A 674 -29.62 -0.49 -25.83
CA VAL A 674 -29.64 -0.83 -24.39
C VAL A 674 -28.99 -2.18 -24.16
N THR A 675 -28.39 -2.37 -22.99
CA THR A 675 -27.87 -3.67 -22.57
C THR A 675 -28.95 -4.53 -21.93
N SER A 676 -28.84 -5.85 -22.11
CA SER A 676 -29.67 -6.81 -21.38
C SER A 676 -29.59 -6.57 -19.86
N LYS A 677 -30.64 -6.94 -19.14
CA LYS A 677 -30.75 -6.67 -17.69
C LYS A 677 -29.56 -7.18 -16.86
N PHE A 678 -28.96 -8.31 -17.25
CA PHE A 678 -27.91 -9.00 -16.50
C PHE A 678 -26.49 -8.82 -17.08
N GLY A 679 -26.35 -8.37 -18.33
CA GLY A 679 -25.04 -8.08 -18.92
C GLY A 679 -24.40 -6.81 -18.34
N TRP A 680 -23.14 -6.57 -18.68
CA TRP A 680 -22.47 -5.29 -18.42
C TRP A 680 -23.18 -4.12 -19.11
N SER A 681 -23.07 -2.92 -18.53
CA SER A 681 -23.40 -1.66 -19.21
C SER A 681 -22.30 -1.32 -20.24
N ALA A 682 -22.55 -0.36 -21.14
CA ALA A 682 -21.53 0.13 -22.07
C ALA A 682 -20.30 0.68 -21.32
N ASN A 683 -20.52 1.43 -20.23
CA ASN A 683 -19.44 1.98 -19.41
C ASN A 683 -18.68 0.89 -18.64
N MET A 684 -19.34 -0.17 -18.15
CA MET A 684 -18.63 -1.32 -17.56
C MET A 684 -17.87 -2.14 -18.61
N GLU A 685 -18.44 -2.34 -19.82
CA GLU A 685 -17.73 -2.98 -20.94
C GLU A 685 -16.43 -2.21 -21.27
N ARG A 686 -16.49 -0.88 -21.35
CA ARG A 686 -15.32 -0.01 -21.52
C ARG A 686 -14.30 -0.13 -20.38
N ILE A 687 -14.75 -0.11 -19.12
CA ILE A 687 -13.86 -0.26 -17.94
C ILE A 687 -13.16 -1.63 -17.97
N MET A 688 -13.89 -2.71 -18.26
CA MET A 688 -13.35 -4.07 -18.33
C MET A 688 -12.38 -4.25 -19.50
N GLN A 689 -12.67 -3.66 -20.67
CA GLN A 689 -11.74 -3.66 -21.81
C GLN A 689 -10.43 -2.94 -21.48
N SER A 690 -10.48 -1.86 -20.68
CA SER A 690 -9.26 -1.16 -20.21
C SER A 690 -8.48 -1.86 -19.08
N GLN A 691 -8.90 -3.06 -18.63
CA GLN A 691 -8.22 -3.81 -17.56
C GLN A 691 -7.38 -4.96 -18.11
N THR A 692 -6.06 -4.74 -18.10
CA THR A 692 -4.99 -5.60 -18.63
C THR A 692 -4.92 -7.03 -18.08
N LEU A 693 -5.61 -7.34 -16.98
CA LEU A 693 -5.55 -8.65 -16.29
C LEU A 693 -6.82 -9.50 -16.46
N SER A 694 -7.73 -9.14 -17.38
CA SER A 694 -9.05 -9.77 -17.48
C SER A 694 -9.21 -10.72 -18.68
N ASP A 695 -9.56 -11.97 -18.38
CA ASP A 695 -9.75 -13.07 -19.33
C ASP A 695 -10.85 -12.76 -20.37
N ALA A 696 -10.44 -12.64 -21.64
CA ALA A 696 -11.30 -12.29 -22.78
C ALA A 696 -12.50 -13.25 -22.97
N ASN A 697 -12.35 -14.54 -22.64
CA ASN A 697 -13.44 -15.51 -22.74
C ASN A 697 -14.51 -15.28 -21.66
N LYS A 698 -14.07 -14.91 -20.44
CA LYS A 698 -14.99 -14.49 -19.36
C LYS A 698 -15.66 -13.16 -19.69
N GLN A 699 -14.93 -12.20 -20.29
CA GLN A 699 -15.53 -10.95 -20.78
C GLN A 699 -16.64 -11.21 -21.80
N ALA A 700 -16.42 -12.08 -22.79
CA ALA A 700 -17.40 -12.35 -23.85
C ALA A 700 -18.76 -12.84 -23.31
N TYR A 701 -18.76 -13.67 -22.26
CA TYR A 701 -19.98 -14.09 -21.58
C TYR A 701 -20.67 -12.94 -20.82
N MET A 702 -19.89 -12.04 -20.20
CA MET A 702 -20.40 -10.98 -19.31
C MET A 702 -20.83 -9.69 -20.02
N ARG A 703 -20.27 -9.38 -21.20
CA ARG A 703 -20.75 -8.29 -22.09
C ARG A 703 -22.24 -8.42 -22.38
N GLY A 704 -22.76 -9.65 -22.39
CA GLY A 704 -24.17 -9.95 -22.64
C GLY A 704 -24.59 -9.58 -24.06
N LYS A 705 -25.90 -9.55 -24.29
CA LYS A 705 -26.46 -9.14 -25.59
C LYS A 705 -27.03 -7.73 -25.56
N ARG A 706 -27.02 -7.09 -26.72
CA ARG A 706 -27.53 -5.73 -26.96
C ARG A 706 -28.98 -5.78 -27.45
N VAL A 707 -29.76 -4.73 -27.21
CA VAL A 707 -31.15 -4.58 -27.69
C VAL A 707 -31.30 -3.19 -28.30
N LEU A 708 -31.78 -3.11 -29.53
CA LEU A 708 -32.05 -1.82 -30.19
C LEU A 708 -33.45 -1.35 -29.82
N GLU A 709 -33.56 -0.20 -29.16
CA GLU A 709 -34.83 0.46 -28.85
C GLU A 709 -35.11 1.59 -29.85
N ILE A 710 -36.23 1.51 -30.59
CA ILE A 710 -36.64 2.48 -31.61
C ILE A 710 -37.75 3.43 -31.12
N ASN A 711 -37.75 4.66 -31.62
CA ASN A 711 -38.76 5.68 -31.35
C ASN A 711 -39.81 5.72 -32.49
N PRO A 712 -41.01 5.12 -32.33
CA PRO A 712 -42.04 5.06 -33.37
C PRO A 712 -42.66 6.42 -33.72
N ARG A 713 -42.32 7.48 -32.98
CA ARG A 713 -42.79 8.85 -33.25
C ARG A 713 -41.87 9.60 -34.20
N HIS A 714 -40.60 9.21 -34.30
CA HIS A 714 -39.57 9.91 -35.07
C HIS A 714 -39.79 9.78 -36.59
N PRO A 715 -39.57 10.84 -37.40
CA PRO A 715 -39.77 10.78 -38.85
C PRO A 715 -38.98 9.67 -39.54
N ILE A 716 -37.67 9.54 -39.25
CA ILE A 716 -36.81 8.52 -39.87
C ILE A 716 -37.34 7.09 -39.63
N ILE A 717 -37.85 6.80 -38.43
CA ILE A 717 -38.35 5.46 -38.07
C ILE A 717 -39.67 5.13 -38.79
N LYS A 718 -40.46 6.14 -39.16
CA LYS A 718 -41.66 5.95 -40.00
C LYS A 718 -41.28 5.77 -41.47
N GLU A 719 -40.40 6.60 -41.99
CA GLU A 719 -39.89 6.49 -43.36
C GLU A 719 -39.24 5.12 -43.60
N LEU A 720 -38.38 4.64 -42.68
CA LEU A 720 -37.81 3.29 -42.74
C LEU A 720 -38.90 2.22 -42.79
N LYS A 721 -39.92 2.31 -41.93
CA LYS A 721 -41.05 1.36 -41.94
C LYS A 721 -41.77 1.35 -43.30
N ASP A 722 -42.08 2.52 -43.83
CA ASP A 722 -42.89 2.65 -45.05
C ASP A 722 -42.10 2.24 -46.31
N ARG A 723 -40.77 2.44 -46.32
CA ARG A 723 -39.87 1.89 -47.34
C ARG A 723 -39.75 0.37 -47.28
N ILE A 724 -39.56 -0.20 -46.09
CA ILE A 724 -39.46 -1.67 -45.91
C ILE A 724 -40.78 -2.37 -46.27
N ALA A 725 -41.92 -1.70 -46.09
CA ALA A 725 -43.22 -2.18 -46.56
C ALA A 725 -43.38 -2.12 -48.09
N SER A 726 -42.53 -1.37 -48.79
CA SER A 726 -42.53 -1.21 -50.25
C SER A 726 -41.51 -2.13 -50.92
N ASP A 727 -40.26 -2.13 -50.44
CA ASP A 727 -39.19 -3.05 -50.83
C ASP A 727 -38.29 -3.37 -49.61
N PRO A 728 -38.35 -4.60 -49.07
CA PRO A 728 -37.52 -5.01 -47.93
C PRO A 728 -36.09 -5.40 -48.34
N GLU A 729 -35.78 -5.52 -49.63
CA GLU A 729 -34.44 -5.91 -50.12
C GLU A 729 -33.59 -4.72 -50.60
N ASP A 730 -34.15 -3.50 -50.59
CA ASP A 730 -33.43 -2.25 -50.92
C ASP A 730 -32.14 -2.09 -50.09
N GLU A 731 -31.01 -2.18 -50.77
CA GLU A 731 -29.69 -2.12 -50.16
C GLU A 731 -29.40 -0.75 -49.52
N SER A 732 -29.94 0.34 -50.07
CA SER A 732 -29.82 1.68 -49.49
C SER A 732 -30.53 1.77 -48.14
N VAL A 733 -31.65 1.06 -47.99
CA VAL A 733 -32.40 0.98 -46.73
C VAL A 733 -31.67 0.10 -45.71
N LYS A 734 -31.02 -0.99 -46.14
CA LYS A 734 -30.14 -1.80 -45.28
C LYS A 734 -28.92 -1.01 -44.80
N GLU A 735 -28.22 -0.32 -45.69
CA GLU A 735 -27.08 0.54 -45.34
C GLU A 735 -27.49 1.65 -44.36
N THR A 736 -28.62 2.32 -44.62
CA THR A 736 -29.17 3.34 -43.71
C THR A 736 -29.50 2.76 -42.34
N ALA A 737 -30.13 1.58 -42.29
CA ALA A 737 -30.48 0.92 -41.03
C ALA A 737 -29.24 0.46 -40.24
N GLN A 738 -28.16 0.06 -40.92
CA GLN A 738 -26.87 -0.27 -40.29
C GLN A 738 -26.18 0.98 -39.75
N LEU A 739 -26.11 2.06 -40.55
CA LEU A 739 -25.54 3.35 -40.12
C LEU A 739 -26.29 3.91 -38.90
N MET A 740 -27.62 3.87 -38.91
CA MET A 740 -28.45 4.28 -37.76
C MET A 740 -28.18 3.44 -36.50
N TYR A 741 -27.91 2.14 -36.65
CA TYR A 741 -27.52 1.27 -35.53
C TYR A 741 -26.13 1.62 -34.99
N GLN A 742 -25.14 1.84 -35.87
CA GLN A 742 -23.78 2.22 -35.49
C GLN A 742 -23.74 3.59 -34.80
N THR A 743 -24.47 4.59 -35.30
CA THR A 743 -24.65 5.88 -34.60
C THR A 743 -25.29 5.69 -33.22
N ALA A 744 -26.33 4.87 -33.11
CA ALA A 744 -26.99 4.57 -31.85
C ALA A 744 -26.08 3.80 -30.86
N LEU A 745 -25.14 2.97 -31.32
CA LEU A 745 -24.11 2.34 -30.48
C LEU A 745 -23.20 3.38 -29.83
N ILE A 746 -22.70 4.33 -30.64
CA ILE A 746 -21.79 5.40 -30.17
C ILE A 746 -22.50 6.31 -29.16
N GLU A 747 -23.73 6.77 -29.48
CA GLU A 747 -24.54 7.57 -28.54
C GLU A 747 -24.85 6.84 -27.23
N SER A 748 -24.88 5.50 -27.26
CA SER A 748 -25.10 4.65 -26.09
C SER A 748 -23.82 4.36 -25.30
N GLY A 749 -22.66 4.83 -25.78
CA GLY A 749 -21.35 4.67 -25.14
C GLY A 749 -20.63 3.36 -25.43
N PHE A 750 -21.02 2.61 -26.46
CA PHE A 750 -20.30 1.40 -26.87
C PHE A 750 -19.13 1.73 -27.81
N VAL A 751 -18.07 0.94 -27.72
CA VAL A 751 -16.97 0.94 -28.70
C VAL A 751 -17.46 0.25 -30.00
N LEU A 752 -17.09 0.80 -31.15
CA LEU A 752 -17.32 0.18 -32.46
C LEU A 752 -16.32 -0.97 -32.68
N ASN A 753 -16.80 -2.08 -33.25
CA ASN A 753 -15.94 -3.20 -33.64
C ASN A 753 -15.06 -2.86 -34.85
N ASP A 754 -15.59 -2.09 -35.80
CA ASP A 754 -14.89 -1.64 -37.01
C ASP A 754 -15.21 -0.14 -37.27
N PRO A 755 -14.31 0.78 -36.86
CA PRO A 755 -14.46 2.20 -37.16
C PRO A 755 -14.34 2.53 -38.65
N LYS A 756 -13.69 1.69 -39.46
CA LYS A 756 -13.44 1.93 -40.88
C LYS A 756 -14.68 1.62 -41.73
N ASP A 757 -15.44 0.57 -41.41
CA ASP A 757 -16.76 0.32 -42.01
C ASP A 757 -17.72 1.50 -41.74
N PHE A 758 -17.79 1.97 -40.49
CA PHE A 758 -18.62 3.11 -40.12
C PHE A 758 -18.22 4.39 -40.87
N ALA A 759 -16.92 4.71 -40.92
CA ALA A 759 -16.40 5.84 -41.69
C ALA A 759 -16.72 5.71 -43.19
N GLY A 760 -16.55 4.51 -43.77
CA GLY A 760 -16.90 4.20 -45.16
C GLY A 760 -18.38 4.46 -45.46
N ARG A 761 -19.29 4.07 -44.57
CA ARG A 761 -20.74 4.36 -44.70
C ARG A 761 -21.03 5.85 -44.63
N ILE A 762 -20.35 6.60 -43.76
CA ILE A 762 -20.46 8.07 -43.73
C ILE A 762 -19.98 8.66 -45.05
N TYR A 763 -18.81 8.26 -45.56
CA TYR A 763 -18.28 8.75 -46.84
C TYR A 763 -19.20 8.43 -48.02
N ASN A 764 -19.81 7.24 -48.07
CA ASN A 764 -20.79 6.86 -49.09
C ASN A 764 -22.08 7.70 -48.98
N SER A 765 -22.55 7.97 -47.76
CA SER A 765 -23.70 8.87 -47.52
C SER A 765 -23.39 10.32 -47.95
N VAL A 766 -22.17 10.80 -47.71
CA VAL A 766 -21.72 12.14 -48.13
C VAL A 766 -21.56 12.21 -49.65
N LYS A 767 -20.90 11.23 -50.28
CA LYS A 767 -20.83 11.10 -51.76
C LYS A 767 -22.23 11.16 -52.38
N SER A 768 -23.17 10.39 -51.85
CA SER A 768 -24.56 10.35 -52.30
C SER A 768 -25.27 11.71 -52.14
N SER A 769 -25.09 12.38 -50.99
CA SER A 769 -25.67 13.71 -50.74
C SER A 769 -25.07 14.80 -51.64
N LEU A 770 -23.78 14.70 -51.98
CA LEU A 770 -23.07 15.60 -52.89
C LEU A 770 -23.24 15.21 -54.37
N LYS A 771 -23.91 14.08 -54.66
CA LYS A 771 -24.13 13.51 -56.00
C LYS A 771 -22.81 13.15 -56.72
N ILE A 772 -21.79 12.79 -55.97
CA ILE A 772 -20.51 12.27 -56.47
C ILE A 772 -20.74 10.82 -56.93
N SER A 773 -20.15 10.43 -58.06
CA SER A 773 -20.24 9.05 -58.57
C SER A 773 -19.67 8.05 -57.55
N PRO A 774 -20.28 6.86 -57.35
CA PRO A 774 -19.68 5.80 -56.55
C PRO A 774 -18.26 5.45 -57.01
N ASP A 775 -18.08 5.40 -58.33
CA ASP A 775 -16.82 5.08 -59.02
C ASP A 775 -15.85 6.27 -59.16
N ALA A 776 -16.11 7.39 -58.48
CA ALA A 776 -15.17 8.51 -58.45
C ALA A 776 -13.89 8.10 -57.72
N VAL A 777 -12.81 7.92 -58.50
CA VAL A 777 -11.46 7.62 -58.04
C VAL A 777 -10.82 8.88 -57.42
N VAL A 778 -9.85 8.69 -56.54
CA VAL A 778 -8.95 9.76 -56.14
C VAL A 778 -8.01 10.05 -57.32
N ASP A 779 -7.74 11.32 -57.61
CA ASP A 779 -6.79 11.70 -58.66
C ASP A 779 -5.39 11.15 -58.34
N GLU A 780 -4.68 10.62 -59.34
CA GLU A 780 -3.35 10.05 -59.14
C GLU A 780 -2.34 11.13 -58.75
N GLU A 781 -1.52 10.84 -57.74
CA GLU A 781 -0.49 11.75 -57.24
C GLU A 781 0.62 11.91 -58.29
N VAL A 782 0.78 13.13 -58.81
CA VAL A 782 1.73 13.42 -59.88
C VAL A 782 3.12 13.58 -59.28
N GLU A 783 3.86 12.47 -59.18
CA GLU A 783 5.29 12.51 -58.85
C GLU A 783 6.02 13.40 -59.87
N ALA A 784 6.50 14.56 -59.41
CA ALA A 784 7.32 15.46 -60.21
C ALA A 784 8.72 14.86 -60.36
N ALA A 785 9.11 14.55 -61.59
CA ALA A 785 10.41 13.97 -61.88
C ALA A 785 11.55 14.92 -61.46
N GLU A 786 12.47 14.43 -60.62
CA GLU A 786 13.73 15.11 -60.33
C GLU A 786 14.63 15.14 -61.58
N GLU A 787 14.93 16.33 -62.09
CA GLU A 787 16.07 16.54 -63.00
C GLU A 787 17.30 17.05 -62.22
N PRO A 788 18.52 16.62 -62.57
CA PRO A 788 19.70 16.88 -61.75
C PRO A 788 20.23 18.32 -61.89
N GLU A 789 20.49 18.98 -60.76
CA GLU A 789 21.09 20.31 -60.76
C GLU A 789 22.54 20.32 -61.26
N THR A 790 22.88 21.30 -62.11
CA THR A 790 24.25 21.61 -62.50
C THR A 790 24.59 23.08 -62.28
N SER A 791 25.64 23.30 -61.47
CA SER A 791 26.59 24.43 -61.49
C SER A 791 26.07 25.87 -61.32
N GLU A 792 26.39 26.43 -60.14
CA GLU A 792 27.13 27.68 -59.93
C GLU A 792 27.04 28.81 -60.99
N ALA A 793 26.53 29.98 -60.57
CA ALA A 793 27.23 31.26 -60.80
C ALA A 793 26.72 32.38 -59.86
N THR A 794 27.61 32.79 -58.96
CA THR A 794 27.59 33.94 -58.03
C THR A 794 27.46 35.33 -58.67
N GLU A 795 27.30 36.33 -57.78
CA GLU A 795 27.49 37.80 -57.94
C GLU A 795 26.23 38.64 -58.28
N THR A 796 25.95 39.80 -57.64
CA THR A 796 26.71 40.57 -56.61
C THR A 796 25.78 41.44 -55.72
N LYS A 797 26.17 41.61 -54.44
CA LYS A 797 26.33 42.84 -53.62
C LYS A 797 25.54 44.14 -53.93
N SER A 798 25.28 45.05 -52.98
CA SER A 798 25.23 45.08 -51.49
C SER A 798 24.77 46.51 -51.07
N ASP A 799 24.87 46.84 -49.77
CA ASP A 799 24.74 48.18 -49.15
C ASP A 799 23.28 48.60 -48.83
N ASP A 800 22.87 48.99 -47.61
CA ASP A 800 23.63 49.26 -46.37
C ASP A 800 22.84 48.95 -45.06
N LEU A 801 23.58 48.37 -44.10
CA LEU A 801 23.66 48.65 -42.63
C LEU A 801 22.47 49.26 -41.84
N ALA A 802 22.22 48.97 -40.55
CA ALA A 802 22.63 47.97 -39.54
C ALA A 802 21.83 48.32 -38.24
N GLY A 803 21.53 47.47 -37.24
CA GLY A 803 21.73 46.03 -36.98
C GLY A 803 21.16 45.70 -35.58
N GLY A 804 21.27 44.46 -35.07
CA GLY A 804 21.00 44.15 -33.64
C GLY A 804 20.09 42.96 -33.30
N LEU A 805 20.62 41.74 -33.45
CA LEU A 805 20.41 40.54 -32.61
C LEU A 805 19.01 40.16 -32.04
N ASN A 806 18.43 39.14 -32.70
CA ASN A 806 18.15 37.78 -32.18
C ASN A 806 16.79 37.35 -31.56
N ILE A 807 16.38 36.16 -32.04
CA ILE A 807 15.44 35.15 -31.49
C ILE A 807 13.94 35.44 -31.60
N GLU A 808 13.35 34.97 -32.70
CA GLU A 808 12.03 34.31 -32.71
C GLU A 808 12.11 33.04 -33.58
N ALA A 809 11.20 32.08 -33.36
CA ALA A 809 11.20 30.74 -33.94
C ALA A 809 9.93 30.48 -34.76
N GLU A 810 10.04 29.69 -35.83
CA GLU A 810 8.96 28.96 -36.55
C GLU A 810 9.62 27.87 -37.45
N PRO A 811 8.89 26.92 -38.05
CA PRO A 811 8.34 25.74 -37.39
C PRO A 811 8.92 24.43 -37.98
N VAL A 812 8.68 23.28 -37.33
CA VAL A 812 9.07 21.96 -37.85
C VAL A 812 7.82 21.17 -38.29
N GLU A 813 7.81 20.76 -39.55
CA GLU A 813 6.78 19.92 -40.15
C GLU A 813 6.79 18.50 -39.55
N GLN A 814 5.60 17.89 -39.40
CA GLN A 814 5.47 16.51 -38.94
C GLN A 814 5.47 15.58 -40.16
N GLN A 815 6.54 14.78 -40.33
CA GLN A 815 6.47 13.59 -41.16
C GLN A 815 5.80 12.45 -40.37
N GLU A 816 4.93 11.71 -41.04
CA GLU A 816 4.39 10.45 -40.54
C GLU A 816 5.46 9.36 -40.66
N GLU A 817 5.83 8.72 -39.56
CA GLU A 817 6.65 7.51 -39.58
C GLU A 817 5.85 6.34 -38.97
N ASN A 818 5.73 5.28 -39.76
CA ASN A 818 4.83 4.16 -39.50
C ASN A 818 5.63 2.96 -38.98
N THR A 819 6.10 3.04 -37.74
CA THR A 819 6.88 1.96 -37.10
C THR A 819 5.99 1.03 -36.29
N LYS A 820 6.17 -0.28 -36.52
CA LYS A 820 5.99 -1.24 -35.42
C LYS A 820 7.18 -1.04 -34.49
N ASP A 821 6.92 -0.69 -33.24
CA ASP A 821 7.99 -0.53 -32.24
C ASP A 821 8.50 -1.91 -31.77
N GLU A 822 9.35 -2.49 -32.60
CA GLU A 822 10.16 -3.67 -32.30
C GLU A 822 11.33 -3.24 -31.39
N LEU A 823 11.42 -3.81 -30.18
CA LEU A 823 12.39 -3.37 -29.15
C LEU A 823 13.87 -3.57 -29.53
N CYS A 824 14.17 -4.33 -30.58
CA CYS A 824 15.53 -4.58 -31.05
C CYS A 824 15.62 -4.41 -32.56
N SER A 825 16.17 -3.28 -33.01
CA SER A 825 16.44 -2.98 -34.44
C SER A 825 17.71 -3.65 -34.99
N PHE A 826 18.28 -4.61 -34.26
CA PHE A 826 19.56 -5.26 -34.56
C PHE A 826 19.48 -6.78 -34.47
N THR A 827 20.30 -7.48 -35.25
CA THR A 827 20.38 -8.95 -35.26
C THR A 827 20.82 -9.49 -33.89
N VAL A 828 20.07 -10.48 -33.39
CA VAL A 828 20.35 -11.19 -32.14
C VAL A 828 20.79 -12.62 -32.45
N TRP A 829 21.78 -13.14 -31.72
CA TRP A 829 22.30 -14.48 -31.91
C TRP A 829 22.09 -15.31 -30.63
N PRO A 830 21.00 -16.07 -30.50
CA PRO A 830 20.73 -16.80 -29.28
C PRO A 830 21.82 -17.84 -29.00
N GLY A 831 22.12 -18.06 -27.72
CA GLY A 831 22.98 -19.12 -27.23
C GLY A 831 22.17 -20.05 -26.32
N ILE A 832 22.44 -21.35 -26.40
CA ILE A 832 21.80 -22.38 -25.59
C ILE A 832 22.89 -23.25 -24.96
N LEU A 833 22.81 -23.51 -23.66
CA LEU A 833 23.69 -24.43 -22.96
C LEU A 833 22.84 -25.45 -22.20
N SER A 834 23.04 -26.73 -22.53
CA SER A 834 22.42 -27.85 -21.83
C SER A 834 23.26 -28.27 -20.62
N ASN A 835 22.63 -28.53 -19.47
CA ASN A 835 23.33 -28.98 -18.28
C ASN A 835 23.83 -30.43 -18.42
N SER A 836 24.84 -30.81 -17.62
CA SER A 836 25.45 -32.15 -17.72
C SER A 836 24.42 -33.25 -17.47
N GLY A 837 24.18 -34.10 -18.48
CA GLY A 837 23.22 -35.21 -18.41
C GLY A 837 21.83 -34.92 -18.98
N SER A 838 21.53 -33.70 -19.41
CA SER A 838 20.30 -33.41 -20.17
C SER A 838 20.44 -33.74 -21.66
N GLY A 839 19.30 -33.89 -22.36
CA GLY A 839 19.28 -34.14 -23.81
C GLY A 839 19.71 -32.92 -24.64
N ASP A 840 20.15 -33.19 -25.87
CA ASP A 840 20.54 -32.17 -26.84
C ASP A 840 19.30 -31.52 -27.51
N ILE A 841 19.34 -30.20 -27.73
CA ILE A 841 18.29 -29.40 -28.37
C ILE A 841 18.54 -29.21 -29.89
N GLY A 842 19.62 -29.76 -30.43
CA GLY A 842 19.84 -29.95 -31.88
C GLY A 842 20.37 -28.73 -32.63
N THR A 843 20.29 -27.54 -32.02
CA THR A 843 21.19 -26.40 -32.26
C THR A 843 21.41 -25.70 -30.92
N THR A 844 22.61 -25.15 -30.73
CA THR A 844 23.04 -24.40 -29.56
C THR A 844 23.28 -22.92 -29.86
N GLY A 845 23.12 -22.51 -31.13
CA GLY A 845 23.08 -21.10 -31.50
C GLY A 845 22.76 -20.88 -32.98
N PHE A 846 22.06 -19.79 -33.28
CA PHE A 846 21.53 -19.45 -34.61
C PHE A 846 21.36 -17.93 -34.74
N GLU A 847 20.98 -17.46 -35.92
CA GLU A 847 20.70 -16.05 -36.20
C GLU A 847 19.20 -15.73 -36.05
N LEU A 848 18.88 -14.57 -35.47
CA LEU A 848 17.58 -13.90 -35.55
C LEU A 848 17.79 -12.48 -36.09
N VAL A 849 17.22 -12.19 -37.25
CA VAL A 849 17.23 -10.84 -37.83
C VAL A 849 16.30 -9.90 -37.03
N PRO A 850 16.43 -8.57 -37.16
CA PRO A 850 15.48 -7.63 -36.55
C PRO A 850 14.04 -7.99 -36.91
N GLY A 851 13.15 -8.00 -35.92
CA GLY A 851 11.72 -8.35 -36.07
C GLY A 851 11.40 -9.85 -36.07
N ASP A 852 12.39 -10.74 -36.26
CA ASP A 852 12.16 -12.18 -36.19
C ASP A 852 12.14 -12.68 -34.73
N SER A 853 11.14 -13.51 -34.41
CA SER A 853 11.03 -14.20 -33.12
C SER A 853 10.92 -15.71 -33.34
N ARG A 854 11.52 -16.50 -32.45
CA ARG A 854 11.56 -17.96 -32.58
C ARG A 854 11.36 -18.64 -31.24
N SER A 855 10.18 -19.23 -31.06
CA SER A 855 9.82 -20.07 -29.92
C SER A 855 10.55 -21.41 -29.98
N PHE A 856 11.00 -21.91 -28.82
CA PHE A 856 11.58 -23.25 -28.65
C PHE A 856 10.81 -24.00 -27.57
N GLN A 857 10.34 -25.21 -27.88
CA GLN A 857 9.83 -26.13 -26.87
C GLN A 857 11.01 -26.89 -26.25
N ALA A 858 11.19 -26.75 -24.93
CA ALA A 858 12.19 -27.49 -24.19
C ALA A 858 11.78 -28.98 -24.04
N PRO A 859 12.69 -29.96 -24.22
CA PRO A 859 12.36 -31.37 -24.08
C PRO A 859 11.89 -31.75 -22.67
N ALA A 860 10.97 -32.71 -22.57
CA ALA A 860 10.52 -33.24 -21.28
C ALA A 860 11.69 -33.82 -20.47
N SER A 861 11.95 -33.29 -19.28
CA SER A 861 13.11 -33.59 -18.41
C SER A 861 14.45 -32.96 -18.86
N TRP A 862 14.42 -31.78 -19.50
CA TRP A 862 15.63 -31.00 -19.85
C TRP A 862 16.02 -29.97 -18.78
N SER A 863 17.30 -29.61 -18.70
CA SER A 863 17.78 -28.51 -17.85
C SER A 863 18.92 -27.77 -18.55
N GLY A 864 18.94 -26.44 -18.43
CA GLY A 864 19.91 -25.61 -19.12
C GLY A 864 19.51 -24.14 -19.17
N ARG A 865 20.22 -23.37 -20.00
CA ARG A 865 20.14 -21.92 -20.10
C ARG A 865 19.98 -21.45 -21.54
N PHE A 866 19.21 -20.38 -21.73
CA PHE A 866 19.07 -19.64 -22.98
C PHE A 866 19.44 -18.18 -22.76
N TRP A 867 20.10 -17.54 -23.73
CA TRP A 867 20.42 -16.11 -23.67
C TRP A 867 20.63 -15.51 -25.05
N ALA A 868 20.72 -14.19 -25.12
CA ALA A 868 21.02 -13.45 -26.34
C ALA A 868 22.49 -13.04 -26.41
N ARG A 869 23.09 -13.14 -27.60
CA ARG A 869 24.38 -12.53 -27.93
C ARG A 869 24.15 -11.36 -28.90
N THR A 870 24.82 -10.24 -28.66
CA THR A 870 24.66 -9.02 -29.49
C THR A 870 26.01 -8.46 -29.93
N GLY A 871 26.00 -7.69 -31.04
CA GLY A 871 27.22 -7.17 -31.65
C GLY A 871 28.14 -8.26 -32.19
N CYS A 872 27.56 -9.35 -32.71
CA CYS A 872 28.32 -10.51 -33.21
C CYS A 872 28.90 -10.26 -34.60
N ASN A 873 30.12 -10.74 -34.83
CA ASN A 873 30.79 -10.73 -36.13
C ASN A 873 31.12 -12.16 -36.56
N PHE A 874 30.10 -12.91 -36.99
CA PHE A 874 30.24 -14.26 -37.52
C PHE A 874 30.45 -14.25 -39.03
N ASN A 875 31.44 -15.02 -39.49
CA ASN A 875 31.70 -15.24 -40.90
C ASN A 875 30.64 -16.19 -41.51
N SER A 876 29.95 -15.73 -42.57
CA SER A 876 28.84 -16.45 -43.22
C SER A 876 29.19 -17.84 -43.74
N ASP A 877 30.45 -18.07 -44.13
CA ASP A 877 30.88 -19.29 -44.81
C ASP A 877 31.42 -20.36 -43.84
N THR A 878 31.85 -19.94 -42.64
CA THR A 878 32.53 -20.79 -41.65
C THR A 878 31.84 -20.83 -40.29
N GLY A 879 30.89 -19.92 -40.02
CA GLY A 879 30.24 -19.77 -38.73
C GLY A 879 31.18 -19.34 -37.59
N GLN A 880 32.40 -18.88 -37.89
CA GLN A 880 33.39 -18.46 -36.88
C GLN A 880 33.28 -16.97 -36.58
N GLY A 881 33.39 -16.59 -35.30
CA GLY A 881 33.24 -15.20 -34.86
C GLY A 881 33.06 -15.04 -33.36
N THR A 882 32.95 -13.79 -32.90
CA THR A 882 32.76 -13.39 -31.50
C THR A 882 31.69 -12.31 -31.38
N CYS A 883 31.19 -12.09 -30.16
CA CYS A 883 30.13 -11.14 -29.82
C CYS A 883 30.58 -10.15 -28.74
N ILE A 884 29.92 -8.98 -28.69
CA ILE A 884 30.23 -7.92 -27.73
C ILE A 884 29.61 -8.21 -26.36
N THR A 885 28.38 -8.76 -26.34
CA THR A 885 27.69 -9.18 -25.10
C THR A 885 27.19 -10.62 -25.23
N GLY A 886 27.08 -11.32 -24.09
CA GLY A 886 26.60 -12.71 -24.02
C GLY A 886 27.50 -13.76 -24.67
N ASP A 887 28.67 -13.40 -25.22
CA ASP A 887 29.54 -14.33 -25.97
C ASP A 887 29.78 -15.62 -25.19
N CYS A 888 29.65 -16.76 -25.87
CA CYS A 888 29.76 -18.08 -25.28
C CYS A 888 31.17 -18.69 -25.37
N GLY A 889 32.13 -17.97 -25.95
CA GLY A 889 33.56 -18.34 -25.93
C GLY A 889 33.95 -19.50 -26.85
N SER A 890 33.01 -20.05 -27.63
CA SER A 890 33.28 -21.10 -28.63
C SER A 890 33.99 -20.59 -29.89
N ASN A 891 34.03 -19.27 -30.09
CA ASN A 891 34.40 -18.59 -31.35
C ASN A 891 33.56 -19.06 -32.56
N GLN A 892 32.34 -19.56 -32.31
CA GLN A 892 31.44 -20.12 -33.32
C GLN A 892 29.98 -19.71 -33.04
N VAL A 893 29.16 -19.74 -34.09
CA VAL A 893 27.70 -19.57 -33.98
C VAL A 893 27.11 -20.59 -32.99
N GLU A 894 27.52 -21.85 -33.08
CA GLU A 894 27.17 -22.90 -32.11
C GLU A 894 27.94 -22.71 -30.78
N CYS A 895 27.24 -22.81 -29.66
CA CYS A 895 27.77 -22.54 -28.31
C CYS A 895 28.25 -23.81 -27.59
N ASN A 896 29.54 -24.10 -27.79
CA ASN A 896 30.27 -25.21 -27.16
C ASN A 896 31.10 -24.79 -25.91
N GLY A 897 30.87 -23.60 -25.36
CA GLY A 897 31.65 -23.05 -24.24
C GLY A 897 30.95 -23.11 -22.87
N ALA A 898 31.48 -22.35 -21.91
CA ALA A 898 31.12 -22.50 -20.48
C ALA A 898 29.84 -21.78 -20.02
N GLY A 899 29.24 -20.94 -20.87
CA GLY A 899 28.06 -20.13 -20.54
C GLY A 899 28.10 -18.76 -21.20
N ALA A 900 27.09 -17.93 -20.95
CA ALA A 900 27.07 -16.54 -21.39
C ALA A 900 28.15 -15.72 -20.69
N LYS A 901 28.91 -14.91 -21.41
CA LYS A 901 29.77 -13.89 -20.82
C LYS A 901 28.94 -12.64 -20.46
N PRO A 902 28.94 -12.18 -19.19
CA PRO A 902 28.25 -10.96 -18.80
C PRO A 902 28.72 -9.70 -19.57
N PRO A 903 27.86 -8.67 -19.74
CA PRO A 903 26.46 -8.62 -19.32
C PRO A 903 25.53 -9.46 -20.22
N ALA A 904 24.60 -10.22 -19.62
CA ALA A 904 23.64 -11.03 -20.37
C ALA A 904 22.34 -11.30 -19.59
N THR A 905 21.19 -11.09 -20.25
CA THR A 905 19.88 -11.57 -19.78
C THR A 905 19.79 -13.09 -20.02
N LEU A 906 19.50 -13.87 -18.98
CA LEU A 906 19.42 -15.34 -19.06
C LEU A 906 18.00 -15.85 -18.80
N ALA A 907 17.57 -16.92 -19.47
CA ALA A 907 16.46 -17.77 -19.04
C ALA A 907 17.00 -19.11 -18.57
N GLU A 908 16.61 -19.55 -17.38
CA GLU A 908 17.09 -20.78 -16.75
C GLU A 908 15.94 -21.80 -16.60
N PHE A 909 16.25 -23.09 -16.80
CA PHE A 909 15.25 -24.17 -16.75
C PHE A 909 15.78 -25.41 -16.04
N THR A 910 14.91 -26.01 -15.23
CA THR A 910 15.06 -27.38 -14.72
C THR A 910 13.71 -28.08 -14.78
N ILE A 911 13.47 -28.81 -15.87
CA ILE A 911 12.20 -29.50 -16.18
C ILE A 911 12.25 -30.90 -15.60
N GLY A 912 11.15 -31.36 -15.02
CA GLY A 912 10.95 -32.73 -14.54
C GLY A 912 11.69 -33.10 -13.25
N SER A 913 12.22 -32.14 -12.50
CA SER A 913 12.99 -32.38 -11.26
C SER A 913 12.10 -32.41 -10.01
N GLY A 914 11.78 -33.61 -9.54
CA GLY A 914 11.07 -33.85 -8.28
C GLY A 914 11.61 -35.08 -7.54
N PRO A 915 11.41 -35.21 -6.21
CA PRO A 915 11.94 -36.31 -5.42
C PRO A 915 11.19 -37.63 -5.70
N GLU A 916 11.90 -38.61 -6.29
CA GLU A 916 11.64 -40.07 -6.50
C GLU A 916 10.20 -40.64 -6.69
N ASP A 917 9.14 -39.83 -6.68
CA ASP A 917 7.75 -40.22 -6.96
C ASP A 917 7.41 -39.94 -8.43
N PRO A 918 7.18 -40.98 -9.26
CA PRO A 918 6.82 -40.80 -10.67
C PRO A 918 5.54 -39.99 -10.91
N ALA A 919 4.73 -39.73 -9.87
CA ALA A 919 3.49 -38.97 -9.96
C ALA A 919 3.63 -37.46 -9.65
N ARG A 920 4.83 -36.95 -9.31
CA ARG A 920 5.06 -35.51 -8.99
C ARG A 920 6.38 -34.99 -9.53
N LYS A 921 6.48 -34.91 -10.85
CA LYS A 921 7.51 -34.11 -11.52
C LYS A 921 7.12 -32.63 -11.45
N GLN A 922 8.08 -31.76 -11.12
CA GLN A 922 7.86 -30.32 -11.09
C GLN A 922 8.94 -29.64 -11.93
N ASP A 923 8.51 -28.65 -12.71
CA ASP A 923 9.36 -27.86 -13.60
C ASP A 923 9.67 -26.53 -12.91
N PHE A 924 10.93 -26.09 -12.94
CA PHE A 924 11.40 -24.81 -12.42
C PHE A 924 11.95 -23.97 -13.56
N TYR A 925 11.57 -22.69 -13.60
CA TYR A 925 12.03 -21.76 -14.64
C TYR A 925 11.95 -20.30 -14.18
N ASP A 926 12.86 -19.48 -14.69
CA ASP A 926 12.96 -18.04 -14.42
C ASP A 926 13.70 -17.29 -15.55
N VAL A 927 13.65 -15.96 -15.51
CA VAL A 927 14.54 -15.08 -16.28
C VAL A 927 15.38 -14.26 -15.31
N SER A 928 16.69 -14.45 -15.38
CA SER A 928 17.70 -13.88 -14.49
C SER A 928 18.44 -12.70 -15.12
N LEU A 929 18.61 -11.66 -14.30
CA LEU A 929 19.36 -10.42 -14.56
C LEU A 929 20.58 -10.30 -13.62
N VAL A 930 20.92 -11.37 -12.90
CA VAL A 930 22.07 -11.45 -11.97
C VAL A 930 23.39 -11.23 -12.70
N ASP A 931 23.48 -11.72 -13.94
CA ASP A 931 24.61 -11.53 -14.86
C ASP A 931 24.45 -10.27 -15.73
N GLY A 932 23.56 -9.35 -15.35
CA GLY A 932 23.28 -8.09 -16.04
C GLY A 932 22.13 -8.21 -17.05
N TYR A 933 22.05 -7.22 -17.94
CA TYR A 933 20.99 -7.11 -18.95
C TYR A 933 21.61 -6.68 -20.28
N ASN A 934 21.14 -7.28 -21.38
CA ASN A 934 21.52 -6.86 -22.74
C ASN A 934 20.34 -6.74 -23.72
N VAL A 935 19.33 -7.62 -23.63
CA VAL A 935 18.10 -7.54 -24.43
C VAL A 935 16.85 -7.86 -23.58
N PRO A 936 15.65 -7.42 -24.00
CA PRO A 936 14.41 -7.84 -23.38
C PRO A 936 14.10 -9.30 -23.73
N MET A 937 13.54 -10.05 -22.78
CA MET A 937 13.31 -11.49 -22.86
C MET A 937 12.05 -11.88 -22.08
N LEU A 938 11.27 -12.81 -22.62
CA LEU A 938 10.07 -13.35 -22.01
C LEU A 938 10.09 -14.90 -22.05
N VAL A 939 9.56 -15.55 -21.02
CA VAL A 939 9.30 -16.99 -20.97
C VAL A 939 7.86 -17.24 -20.56
N GLU A 940 7.11 -17.95 -21.39
CA GLU A 940 5.71 -18.28 -21.21
C GLU A 940 5.53 -19.81 -21.07
N ALA A 941 4.76 -20.24 -20.07
CA ALA A 941 4.39 -21.63 -19.87
C ALA A 941 2.96 -21.88 -20.39
N SER A 942 2.75 -22.97 -21.12
CA SER A 942 1.47 -23.31 -21.74
C SER A 942 1.10 -24.78 -21.51
N GLY A 943 -0.20 -25.09 -21.40
CA GLY A 943 -0.70 -26.47 -21.24
C GLY A 943 -0.58 -27.11 -19.84
N GLY A 944 0.21 -26.54 -18.93
CA GLY A 944 0.48 -27.11 -17.60
C GLY A 944 -0.76 -27.26 -16.68
N SER A 945 -0.68 -28.22 -15.77
CA SER A 945 -1.83 -28.69 -14.97
C SER A 945 -1.79 -28.36 -13.47
N GLU A 946 -0.60 -28.25 -12.86
CA GLU A 946 -0.39 -27.85 -11.46
C GLU A 946 0.82 -26.89 -11.35
N GLY A 947 0.78 -25.95 -10.40
CA GLY A 947 1.84 -24.95 -10.17
C GLY A 947 1.39 -23.49 -10.27
N THR A 948 2.34 -22.55 -10.31
CA THR A 948 2.10 -21.11 -10.52
C THR A 948 2.12 -20.69 -11.98
N CYS A 949 2.70 -21.51 -12.89
CA CYS A 949 2.57 -21.48 -14.36
C CYS A 949 2.35 -20.07 -14.96
N GLN A 950 3.28 -19.16 -14.68
CA GLN A 950 3.20 -17.74 -15.02
C GLN A 950 4.29 -17.31 -16.01
N THR A 951 4.02 -16.23 -16.73
CA THR A 951 4.99 -15.57 -17.61
C THR A 951 6.03 -14.80 -16.80
N THR A 952 7.31 -15.15 -16.98
CA THR A 952 8.49 -14.50 -16.38
C THR A 952 9.32 -13.78 -17.45
N GLY A 953 10.13 -12.79 -17.04
CA GLY A 953 10.94 -11.99 -17.96
C GLY A 953 10.74 -10.49 -17.83
N CYS A 954 11.44 -9.76 -18.71
CA CYS A 954 11.38 -8.32 -18.82
C CYS A 954 11.19 -7.86 -20.26
N VAL A 955 10.14 -7.06 -20.47
CA VAL A 955 9.78 -6.41 -21.74
C VAL A 955 10.19 -4.93 -21.79
N THR A 956 10.79 -4.41 -20.72
CA THR A 956 11.28 -3.03 -20.64
C THR A 956 12.72 -2.99 -21.14
N ASP A 957 13.05 -2.08 -22.07
CA ASP A 957 14.47 -1.86 -22.40
C ASP A 957 15.21 -1.15 -21.26
N LEU A 958 16.03 -1.91 -20.51
CA LEU A 958 16.85 -1.36 -19.43
C LEU A 958 18.10 -0.64 -19.94
N ASN A 959 18.51 -0.81 -21.21
CA ASN A 959 19.74 -0.21 -21.72
C ASN A 959 19.69 1.32 -21.66
N GLN A 960 18.56 1.91 -22.07
CA GLN A 960 18.31 3.36 -21.98
C GLN A 960 18.25 3.88 -20.53
N LYS A 961 17.79 3.05 -19.59
CA LYS A 961 17.61 3.39 -18.17
C LYS A 961 18.78 2.93 -17.29
N CYS A 962 19.83 2.38 -17.89
CA CYS A 962 20.98 1.86 -17.17
C CYS A 962 21.73 2.99 -16.44
N PRO A 963 21.91 2.89 -15.10
CA PRO A 963 22.73 3.80 -14.32
C PRO A 963 24.14 3.93 -14.91
N THR A 964 24.71 5.13 -14.87
CA THR A 964 25.99 5.45 -15.54
C THR A 964 27.12 4.52 -15.11
N GLU A 965 27.11 4.10 -13.84
CA GLU A 965 28.08 3.21 -13.20
C GLU A 965 28.01 1.76 -13.71
N LEU A 966 26.85 1.35 -14.23
CA LEU A 966 26.59 0.00 -14.74
C LEU A 966 26.69 -0.10 -16.27
N ARG A 967 26.83 1.01 -16.99
CA ARG A 967 26.83 0.99 -18.47
C ARG A 967 27.99 0.17 -19.04
N PHE A 968 27.68 -0.70 -19.99
CA PHE A 968 28.66 -1.44 -20.78
C PHE A 968 28.77 -0.88 -22.20
N GLY A 969 30.00 -0.77 -22.70
CA GLY A 969 30.27 -0.17 -24.01
C GLY A 969 29.74 1.27 -24.11
N THR A 970 29.03 1.58 -25.20
CA THR A 970 28.38 2.89 -25.42
C THR A 970 26.98 2.99 -24.77
N GLY A 971 26.69 2.16 -23.75
CA GLY A 971 25.35 2.04 -23.15
C GLY A 971 24.44 1.04 -23.86
N SER A 972 25.00 0.13 -24.66
CA SER A 972 24.26 -0.92 -25.38
C SER A 972 23.96 -2.17 -24.55
N ALA A 973 24.46 -2.22 -23.31
CA ALA A 973 24.11 -3.21 -22.30
C ALA A 973 24.32 -2.64 -20.88
N CYS A 974 23.73 -3.29 -19.88
CA CYS A 974 23.86 -2.93 -18.47
C CYS A 974 24.50 -4.07 -17.67
N LYS A 975 25.60 -3.80 -16.97
CA LYS A 975 26.23 -4.72 -16.03
C LYS A 975 25.33 -4.93 -14.80
N SER A 976 25.45 -6.09 -14.16
CA SER A 976 25.00 -6.22 -12.77
C SER A 976 25.96 -5.49 -11.82
N ALA A 977 25.53 -5.28 -10.57
CA ALA A 977 26.38 -4.69 -9.54
C ALA A 977 27.67 -5.51 -9.30
N CYS A 978 27.58 -6.85 -9.38
CA CYS A 978 28.75 -7.71 -9.29
C CYS A 978 29.77 -7.41 -10.41
N GLU A 979 29.33 -7.36 -11.66
CA GLU A 979 30.18 -7.11 -12.83
C GLU A 979 30.70 -5.66 -12.93
N ALA A 980 30.04 -4.72 -12.26
CA ALA A 980 30.47 -3.33 -12.18
C ALA A 980 31.52 -3.10 -11.09
N PHE A 981 31.32 -3.67 -9.90
CA PHE A 981 32.09 -3.33 -8.69
C PHE A 981 33.00 -4.45 -8.16
N GLY A 982 32.72 -5.72 -8.50
CA GLY A 982 33.54 -6.87 -8.12
C GLY A 982 33.68 -7.13 -6.62
N SER A 983 32.85 -6.51 -5.77
CA SER A 983 32.94 -6.67 -4.31
C SER A 983 32.25 -7.96 -3.84
N PRO A 984 32.69 -8.57 -2.73
CA PRO A 984 32.06 -9.76 -2.18
C PRO A 984 30.56 -9.59 -1.88
N GLU A 985 30.15 -8.40 -1.46
CA GLU A 985 28.76 -7.99 -1.17
C GLU A 985 27.89 -7.96 -2.43
N TYR A 986 28.36 -7.32 -3.51
CA TYR A 986 27.59 -7.28 -4.76
C TYR A 986 27.59 -8.62 -5.50
N CYS A 987 28.59 -9.46 -5.29
CA CYS A 987 28.76 -10.76 -5.93
C CYS A 987 28.31 -11.97 -5.09
N CYS A 988 27.71 -11.76 -3.91
CA CYS A 988 27.33 -12.82 -2.96
C CYS A 988 28.39 -13.91 -2.75
N SER A 989 29.61 -13.47 -2.44
CA SER A 989 30.77 -14.36 -2.28
C SER A 989 31.52 -14.12 -0.97
N GLY A 990 32.36 -15.08 -0.58
CA GLY A 990 33.10 -15.02 0.68
C GLY A 990 32.16 -14.92 1.89
N ALA A 991 32.27 -13.84 2.66
CA ALA A 991 31.43 -13.56 3.83
C ALA A 991 29.96 -13.17 3.49
N TYR A 992 29.63 -13.03 2.20
CA TYR A 992 28.28 -12.75 1.71
C TYR A 992 27.72 -13.94 0.91
N ALA A 993 28.28 -15.15 1.07
CA ALA A 993 27.85 -16.35 0.37
C ALA A 993 26.58 -17.01 0.95
N SER A 994 25.90 -16.35 1.90
CA SER A 994 24.64 -16.82 2.50
C SER A 994 23.47 -15.87 2.18
N PRO A 995 22.23 -16.37 2.04
CA PRO A 995 21.03 -15.53 1.86
C PRO A 995 20.74 -14.56 3.03
N THR A 996 21.35 -14.78 4.20
CA THR A 996 21.21 -13.91 5.37
C THR A 996 22.17 -12.73 5.35
N GLU A 997 23.36 -12.91 4.77
CA GLU A 997 24.42 -11.89 4.72
C GLU A 997 24.38 -11.10 3.41
N CYS A 998 24.06 -11.76 2.28
CA CYS A 998 23.85 -11.08 1.01
C CYS A 998 22.45 -10.48 0.91
N LYS A 999 22.35 -9.17 0.66
CA LYS A 999 21.07 -8.44 0.59
C LYS A 999 20.98 -7.66 -0.72
N PRO A 1000 19.79 -7.57 -1.35
CA PRO A 1000 19.61 -6.75 -2.54
C PRO A 1000 20.17 -5.34 -2.35
N SER A 1001 20.99 -4.93 -3.32
CA SER A 1001 21.50 -3.56 -3.44
C SER A 1001 20.51 -2.67 -4.18
N MET A 1002 20.67 -1.35 -4.04
CA MET A 1002 19.93 -0.35 -4.83
C MET A 1002 20.00 -0.62 -6.35
N TYR A 1003 21.14 -1.13 -6.85
CA TYR A 1003 21.32 -1.46 -8.26
C TYR A 1003 20.47 -2.65 -8.71
N SER A 1004 20.38 -3.71 -7.90
CA SER A 1004 19.48 -4.83 -8.15
C SER A 1004 18.01 -4.43 -7.99
N GLU A 1005 17.68 -3.52 -7.07
CA GLU A 1005 16.32 -2.97 -6.93
C GLU A 1005 15.87 -2.15 -8.14
N ILE A 1006 16.80 -1.47 -8.84
CA ILE A 1006 16.50 -0.79 -10.12
C ILE A 1006 16.08 -1.83 -11.17
N PHE A 1007 16.79 -2.95 -11.31
CA PHE A 1007 16.39 -4.02 -12.23
C PHE A 1007 15.07 -4.65 -11.79
N LYS A 1008 14.89 -4.90 -10.48
CA LYS A 1008 13.67 -5.48 -9.91
C LYS A 1008 12.44 -4.62 -10.13
N SER A 1009 12.54 -3.31 -9.93
CA SER A 1009 11.43 -2.36 -10.11
C SER A 1009 11.01 -2.23 -11.58
N ALA A 1010 11.96 -2.29 -12.50
CA ALA A 1010 11.69 -2.24 -13.94
C ALA A 1010 11.26 -3.60 -14.54
N CYS A 1011 11.63 -4.71 -13.89
CA CYS A 1011 11.37 -6.09 -14.30
C CYS A 1011 10.85 -6.95 -13.12
N PRO A 1012 9.65 -6.71 -12.56
CA PRO A 1012 9.23 -7.34 -11.29
C PRO A 1012 9.20 -8.87 -11.26
N ARG A 1013 9.05 -9.51 -12.44
CA ARG A 1013 8.98 -10.98 -12.61
C ARG A 1013 10.30 -11.62 -13.06
N SER A 1014 11.39 -10.86 -13.04
CA SER A 1014 12.75 -11.37 -13.26
C SER A 1014 13.51 -11.50 -11.94
N TYR A 1015 14.45 -12.43 -11.92
CA TYR A 1015 15.35 -12.68 -10.80
C TYR A 1015 16.54 -11.70 -10.88
N SER A 1016 16.62 -10.73 -9.97
CA SER A 1016 17.53 -9.58 -10.08
C SER A 1016 18.85 -9.72 -9.32
N TYR A 1017 18.95 -10.66 -8.39
CA TYR A 1017 20.10 -10.78 -7.49
C TYR A 1017 20.21 -12.20 -6.91
N ALA A 1018 21.40 -12.66 -6.56
CA ALA A 1018 21.71 -14.09 -6.43
C ALA A 1018 20.89 -14.88 -5.37
N PHE A 1019 20.26 -14.19 -4.41
CA PHE A 1019 19.34 -14.77 -3.41
C PHE A 1019 17.99 -14.02 -3.32
N ASP A 1020 17.57 -13.36 -4.40
CA ASP A 1020 16.42 -12.43 -4.42
C ASP A 1020 15.10 -13.09 -4.85
N ASP A 1021 14.35 -13.49 -3.82
CA ASP A 1021 12.91 -13.79 -3.81
C ASP A 1021 12.41 -15.21 -4.15
N ALA A 1022 11.13 -15.42 -3.79
CA ALA A 1022 10.32 -16.59 -4.09
C ALA A 1022 9.07 -16.20 -4.94
N THR A 1023 9.14 -15.08 -5.64
CA THR A 1023 8.08 -14.50 -6.49
C THR A 1023 8.44 -14.50 -7.98
N SER A 1024 9.71 -14.80 -8.33
CA SER A 1024 10.27 -14.83 -9.69
C SER A 1024 10.69 -16.22 -10.15
N THR A 1025 10.90 -17.15 -9.23
CA THR A 1025 11.01 -18.58 -9.56
C THR A 1025 9.61 -19.16 -9.72
N PHE A 1026 9.25 -19.56 -10.93
CA PHE A 1026 7.94 -20.15 -11.19
C PHE A 1026 8.04 -21.66 -11.27
N THR A 1027 6.97 -22.33 -10.84
CA THR A 1027 6.86 -23.77 -10.98
C THR A 1027 5.64 -24.15 -11.78
N CYS A 1028 5.77 -25.19 -12.59
CA CYS A 1028 4.67 -25.75 -13.36
C CYS A 1028 4.82 -27.28 -13.46
N THR A 1029 3.84 -27.95 -14.07
CA THR A 1029 3.82 -29.40 -14.23
C THR A 1029 3.18 -29.74 -15.57
N ASP A 1030 3.91 -30.51 -16.38
CA ASP A 1030 3.53 -30.93 -17.74
C ASP A 1030 3.23 -29.73 -18.67
N ALA A 1031 4.12 -28.74 -18.70
CA ALA A 1031 3.97 -27.54 -19.53
C ALA A 1031 4.94 -27.47 -20.72
N ASP A 1032 4.44 -26.91 -21.83
CA ASP A 1032 5.24 -26.47 -22.97
C ASP A 1032 5.71 -25.02 -22.75
N TYR A 1033 7.01 -24.81 -22.83
CA TYR A 1033 7.64 -23.50 -22.67
C TYR A 1033 7.84 -22.79 -24.00
N THR A 1034 7.69 -21.47 -24.02
CA THR A 1034 8.01 -20.58 -25.14
C THR A 1034 8.89 -19.44 -24.66
N ILE A 1035 10.05 -19.29 -25.28
CA ILE A 1035 10.99 -18.19 -25.02
C ILE A 1035 10.89 -17.19 -26.17
N THR A 1036 10.73 -15.91 -25.84
CA THR A 1036 10.66 -14.80 -26.80
C THR A 1036 11.74 -13.78 -26.47
N LEU A 1037 12.71 -13.62 -27.37
CA LEU A 1037 13.71 -12.56 -27.33
C LEU A 1037 13.18 -11.34 -28.06
N CYS A 1038 13.49 -10.14 -27.55
CA CYS A 1038 13.04 -8.87 -28.12
C CYS A 1038 11.53 -8.82 -28.44
N PRO A 1039 10.64 -9.19 -27.49
CA PRO A 1039 9.19 -9.13 -27.70
C PRO A 1039 8.75 -7.73 -28.14
N SER A 1040 7.88 -7.64 -29.15
CA SER A 1040 7.28 -6.36 -29.55
C SER A 1040 6.48 -5.76 -28.41
N LEU A 1041 6.54 -4.44 -28.22
CA LEU A 1041 5.65 -3.76 -27.28
C LEU A 1041 4.19 -3.97 -27.72
N PRO A 1042 3.27 -4.36 -26.82
CA PRO A 1042 1.85 -4.28 -27.12
C PRO A 1042 1.49 -2.84 -27.45
N SER A 1043 0.71 -2.63 -28.53
CA SER A 1043 0.41 -1.32 -29.12
C SER A 1043 -0.18 -0.29 -28.13
N GLU A 1044 -0.73 -0.75 -27.01
CA GLU A 1044 -1.27 0.08 -25.91
C GLU A 1044 -0.20 0.85 -25.11
N TRP A 1045 1.09 0.50 -25.19
CA TRP A 1045 2.15 1.13 -24.37
C TRP A 1045 2.78 2.38 -25.02
N VAL A 1046 2.87 2.41 -26.35
CA VAL A 1046 3.51 3.52 -27.10
C VAL A 1046 2.64 4.78 -27.07
N GLU A 1047 1.33 4.63 -27.31
CA GLU A 1047 0.35 5.73 -27.22
C GLU A 1047 0.42 6.43 -25.84
N ARG A 1048 0.65 5.65 -24.78
CA ARG A 1048 0.64 6.16 -23.41
C ARG A 1048 1.83 7.08 -23.10
N TRP A 1049 3.02 6.79 -23.62
CA TRP A 1049 4.20 7.64 -23.43
C TRP A 1049 4.17 8.89 -24.32
N GLN A 1050 3.74 8.75 -25.59
CA GLN A 1050 3.55 9.92 -26.47
C GLN A 1050 2.44 10.85 -25.95
N TRP A 1051 1.36 10.31 -25.36
CA TRP A 1051 0.30 11.10 -24.73
C TRP A 1051 0.78 11.82 -23.46
N ILE A 1052 1.56 11.17 -22.59
CA ILE A 1052 2.14 11.83 -21.41
C ILE A 1052 3.11 12.94 -21.82
N GLY A 1053 3.99 12.69 -22.80
CA GLY A 1053 4.91 13.69 -23.33
C GLY A 1053 4.20 14.92 -23.92
N ARG A 1054 3.20 14.71 -24.79
CA ARG A 1054 2.42 15.81 -25.38
C ARG A 1054 1.65 16.62 -24.33
N ASN A 1055 0.99 15.96 -23.35
CA ASN A 1055 0.20 16.68 -22.35
C ASN A 1055 1.07 17.45 -21.34
N ILE A 1056 2.27 16.96 -20.98
CA ILE A 1056 3.19 17.70 -20.12
C ILE A 1056 3.70 18.96 -20.83
N ILE A 1057 4.08 18.86 -22.12
CA ILE A 1057 4.52 20.02 -22.91
C ILE A 1057 3.40 21.05 -23.06
N VAL A 1058 2.17 20.62 -23.36
CA VAL A 1058 1.01 21.51 -23.45
C VAL A 1058 0.71 22.17 -22.10
N ALA A 1059 0.74 21.43 -20.99
CA ALA A 1059 0.51 22.00 -19.65
C ALA A 1059 1.59 23.00 -19.23
N ILE A 1060 2.86 22.77 -19.59
CA ILE A 1060 3.96 23.72 -19.33
C ILE A 1060 3.76 25.01 -20.16
N ILE A 1061 3.40 24.90 -21.44
CA ILE A 1061 3.12 26.05 -22.30
C ILE A 1061 1.91 26.85 -21.76
N ASP A 1062 0.84 26.19 -21.35
CA ASP A 1062 -0.38 26.84 -20.84
C ASP A 1062 -0.14 27.58 -19.50
N VAL A 1063 0.78 27.06 -18.65
CA VAL A 1063 1.22 27.73 -17.43
C VAL A 1063 2.13 28.93 -17.74
N VAL A 1064 3.07 28.81 -18.68
CA VAL A 1064 3.96 29.91 -19.08
C VAL A 1064 3.18 31.05 -19.74
N VAL A 1065 2.22 30.75 -20.62
CA VAL A 1065 1.35 31.74 -21.27
C VAL A 1065 0.44 32.45 -20.24
N ARG A 1066 -0.09 31.74 -19.23
CA ARG A 1066 -0.86 32.38 -18.15
C ARG A 1066 -0.02 33.26 -17.24
N CYS A 1067 1.24 32.92 -16.98
CA CYS A 1067 2.16 33.77 -16.24
C CYS A 1067 2.65 35.01 -17.03
N PHE A 1068 2.47 35.04 -18.35
CA PHE A 1068 2.75 36.22 -19.20
C PHE A 1068 1.51 37.10 -19.47
N HIS A 1069 0.37 36.79 -18.85
CA HIS A 1069 -0.89 37.56 -18.94
C HIS A 1069 -1.40 38.05 -17.58
N LEU A 1070 -0.61 37.86 -16.52
CA LEU A 1070 -0.74 38.46 -15.20
C LEU A 1070 0.40 39.47 -14.99
#